data_AF-A0A952IW33-F1
#
_entry.id   AF-A0A952IW33-F1
#
_cell.length_a   1.000
_cell.length_b   1.000
_cell.length_c   1.000
_cell.angle_alpha   90.00
_cell.angle_beta   90.00
_cell.angle_gamma   90.00
#
_symmetry.space_group_name_H-M   'P 1'
#
loop_
_entity.id
_entity.type
_entity.pdbx_description
1 polymer ?
#
loop_
_entity_poly.entity_id
_entity_poly.type
_entity_poly.pdbx_seq_one_letter_code
_entity_poly.pdbx_strand_id
1 'polypeptide(L)'
;MSARPLYDYPPYWAECYGRAPLLPMSRGEMDELGWDSCDIILVTGDAYVDHPSFGMAIVGRLLEAHGFRVGIIAQPDWQDTTAFSALGAPNLFFGITAGNMDSMINRYTADRKIRTDDAYSPDDIGGKRPDRSSIVYAHRCREAFSTAPIVMGGIEASLRRIAHYDYWQDKVRRSILADAKADLLVYGNGERAIVEIAHRLAGGETIDTVRDIRGTAFLIDDLPSDWIVIDSSKIDKPGRIEEPVNPYSVPEQESGNTNSLSTATEPSQPCQPDVAKPATNEIQVRFMSRDERLSIRKEQRHRTVLRLPSYDMVKNDKALYAHANRVLHLETNPGNARALVQNQGGRKLWLNPPPVPLSTEEMDYVFDQPFARVPHSAYGKAKIPAYEMIRFSVNIMRGCFGGCTFCSITEHEGRVIQNRSETSIIKEIETIRDTVPGFTGVISDLGGPTANMYRIACKSREIEANCRLPSCVYPDICSNLNTDHSSLIKLYRRARELPGIKKVLIASGLRYDLAVESPEYVEELVSHHVGGYLKIAPEHTERGPLDKMMKPGIGAYDQFKALFEKFSKKAGKQQYLIPYFIAAHPGTTDQDMLQLALWLKRNGFRADQVQNFYPSPMATATAMYYTGKNPLQRIRRKDDDVPVAKSGTQRKLHKAFLRYHDPQNWPLLREALRDMGRADLIGNSKDQLIPTYQPLPDKRKSSQPRKRQHPSKGKILTQHTGLPPRKST
;
A
#
# COMPACT_ATOMS: atom_id res chain seq x y z
N MET A 1 -4.28 -1.03 24.06
CA MET A 1 -5.65 -1.17 23.53
C MET A 1 -5.75 -2.61 23.10
N SER A 2 -6.58 -3.42 23.78
CA SER A 2 -6.76 -4.83 23.39
C SER A 2 -7.93 -4.89 22.42
N ALA A 3 -7.69 -5.33 21.18
CA ALA A 3 -8.76 -5.68 20.26
C ALA A 3 -9.22 -7.11 20.57
N ARG A 4 -10.49 -7.43 20.29
CA ARG A 4 -10.98 -8.81 20.39
C ARG A 4 -10.17 -9.69 19.42
N PRO A 5 -9.54 -10.77 19.89
CA PRO A 5 -8.87 -11.73 19.02
C PRO A 5 -9.80 -12.28 17.94
N LEU A 6 -9.28 -12.53 16.74
CA LEU A 6 -10.09 -13.04 15.63
C LEU A 6 -10.78 -14.37 15.99
N TYR A 7 -10.10 -15.31 16.64
CA TYR A 7 -10.66 -16.62 16.97
C TYR A 7 -11.64 -16.62 18.17
N ASP A 8 -11.90 -15.47 18.81
CA ASP A 8 -12.77 -15.38 19.99
C ASP A 8 -14.27 -15.18 19.63
N TYR A 9 -14.62 -15.13 18.35
CA TYR A 9 -16.03 -15.06 17.95
C TYR A 9 -16.67 -16.45 17.98
N PRO A 10 -17.87 -16.61 18.56
CA PRO A 10 -18.61 -17.85 18.40
C PRO A 10 -18.88 -18.06 16.91
N PRO A 11 -18.67 -19.27 16.36
CA PRO A 11 -19.02 -19.54 14.98
C PRO A 11 -20.49 -19.28 14.70
N TYR A 12 -20.78 -18.81 13.49
CA TYR A 12 -22.13 -18.67 12.99
C TYR A 12 -22.78 -20.04 12.75
N TRP A 13 -24.11 -20.14 12.87
CA TRP A 13 -24.85 -21.42 12.88
C TRP A 13 -24.56 -22.31 11.66
N ALA A 14 -24.23 -21.69 10.51
CA ALA A 14 -23.98 -22.39 9.27
C ALA A 14 -22.62 -23.14 9.25
N GLU A 15 -21.85 -23.10 10.34
CA GLU A 15 -20.70 -23.97 10.53
C GLU A 15 -21.04 -25.47 10.42
N CYS A 16 -22.31 -25.83 10.65
CA CYS A 16 -22.81 -27.20 10.55
C CYS A 16 -22.65 -27.82 9.15
N TYR A 17 -22.54 -27.00 8.11
CA TYR A 17 -22.25 -27.46 6.74
C TYR A 17 -20.76 -27.79 6.51
N GLY A 18 -19.89 -27.48 7.47
CA GLY A 18 -18.45 -27.65 7.33
C GLY A 18 -17.81 -26.62 6.38
N ARG A 19 -16.60 -26.93 5.91
CA ARG A 19 -15.82 -26.06 5.01
C ARG A 19 -15.85 -26.61 3.58
N ALA A 20 -16.03 -25.73 2.62
CA ALA A 20 -16.03 -26.07 1.21
C ALA A 20 -14.59 -26.38 0.73
N PRO A 21 -14.38 -27.38 -0.16
CA PRO A 21 -13.06 -27.61 -0.76
C PRO A 21 -12.53 -26.37 -1.50
N LEU A 22 -13.43 -25.69 -2.22
CA LEU A 22 -13.26 -24.37 -2.80
C LEU A 22 -14.55 -23.58 -2.53
N LEU A 23 -14.45 -22.26 -2.34
CA LEU A 23 -15.64 -21.43 -2.16
C LEU A 23 -16.47 -21.45 -3.46
N PRO A 24 -17.79 -21.64 -3.41
CA PRO A 24 -18.62 -21.82 -4.61
C PRO A 24 -18.64 -20.56 -5.48
N MET A 25 -18.56 -20.76 -6.79
CA MET A 25 -18.69 -19.73 -7.82
C MET A 25 -19.99 -19.85 -8.62
N SER A 26 -20.76 -20.90 -8.41
CA SER A 26 -22.02 -21.17 -9.11
C SER A 26 -23.10 -21.76 -8.20
N ARG A 27 -24.36 -21.69 -8.65
CA ARG A 27 -25.48 -22.30 -7.95
C ARG A 27 -25.34 -23.83 -7.81
N GLY A 28 -24.85 -24.50 -8.84
CA GLY A 28 -24.63 -25.96 -8.79
C GLY A 28 -23.65 -26.37 -7.69
N GLU A 29 -22.57 -25.60 -7.49
CA GLU A 29 -21.61 -25.85 -6.41
C GLU A 29 -22.21 -25.58 -5.03
N MET A 30 -23.12 -24.60 -4.91
CA MET A 30 -23.89 -24.41 -3.67
C MET A 30 -24.79 -25.61 -3.39
N ASP A 31 -25.47 -26.14 -4.41
CA ASP A 31 -26.34 -27.31 -4.27
C ASP A 31 -25.53 -28.55 -3.83
N GLU A 32 -24.30 -28.73 -4.35
CA GLU A 32 -23.35 -29.78 -3.90
C GLU A 32 -22.93 -29.63 -2.43
N LEU A 33 -22.82 -28.38 -1.94
CA LEU A 33 -22.54 -28.06 -0.54
C LEU A 33 -23.79 -28.10 0.36
N GLY A 34 -24.98 -28.32 -0.22
CA GLY A 34 -26.26 -28.27 0.49
C GLY A 34 -26.68 -26.86 0.91
N TRP A 35 -26.18 -25.82 0.23
CA TRP A 35 -26.45 -24.41 0.55
C TRP A 35 -27.61 -23.88 -0.28
N ASP A 36 -28.65 -23.37 0.38
CA ASP A 36 -29.78 -22.68 -0.26
C ASP A 36 -29.47 -21.23 -0.64
N SER A 37 -28.58 -20.57 0.10
CA SER A 37 -28.10 -19.21 -0.15
C SER A 37 -26.68 -19.00 0.42
N CYS A 38 -26.00 -17.95 -0.03
CA CYS A 38 -24.77 -17.47 0.60
C CYS A 38 -25.12 -16.43 1.67
N ASP A 39 -24.41 -16.45 2.80
CA ASP A 39 -24.52 -15.37 3.79
C ASP A 39 -23.77 -14.13 3.28
N ILE A 40 -22.60 -14.34 2.66
CA ILE A 40 -21.74 -13.29 2.14
C ILE A 40 -21.30 -13.66 0.72
N ILE A 41 -21.37 -12.71 -0.21
CA ILE A 41 -20.87 -12.90 -1.58
C ILE A 41 -19.74 -11.92 -1.85
N LEU A 42 -18.57 -12.44 -2.21
CA LEU A 42 -17.40 -11.64 -2.57
C LEU A 42 -17.33 -11.45 -4.08
N VAL A 43 -17.33 -10.20 -4.53
CA VAL A 43 -17.19 -9.83 -5.95
C VAL A 43 -15.79 -9.28 -6.19
N THR A 44 -15.04 -9.92 -7.09
CA THR A 44 -13.61 -9.63 -7.33
C THR A 44 -13.27 -9.43 -8.81
N GLY A 45 -12.32 -8.53 -9.08
CA GLY A 45 -11.79 -8.28 -10.43
C GLY A 45 -10.69 -9.23 -10.89
N ASP A 46 -10.23 -10.15 -10.04
CA ASP A 46 -9.28 -11.21 -10.38
C ASP A 46 -9.99 -12.56 -10.55
N ALA A 47 -9.33 -13.51 -11.23
CA ALA A 47 -9.72 -14.91 -11.14
C ALA A 47 -9.68 -15.44 -9.68
N TYR A 48 -10.55 -16.37 -9.34
CA TYR A 48 -10.52 -17.01 -8.03
C TYR A 48 -9.37 -18.04 -7.96
N VAL A 49 -8.33 -17.67 -7.23
CA VAL A 49 -7.24 -18.57 -6.84
C VAL A 49 -7.29 -18.69 -5.33
N ASP A 50 -7.52 -19.91 -4.83
CA ASP A 50 -7.67 -20.15 -3.40
C ASP A 50 -6.30 -20.25 -2.72
N HIS A 51 -5.61 -19.11 -2.61
CA HIS A 51 -4.22 -19.02 -2.16
C HIS A 51 -4.05 -17.88 -1.16
N PRO A 52 -3.21 -18.01 -0.11
CA PRO A 52 -2.98 -16.97 0.90
C PRO A 52 -2.23 -15.72 0.40
N SER A 53 -2.06 -15.56 -0.92
CA SER A 53 -1.52 -14.33 -1.53
C SER A 53 -2.59 -13.57 -2.32
N PHE A 54 -3.81 -14.09 -2.33
CA PHE A 54 -4.97 -13.54 -3.01
C PHE A 54 -5.92 -13.01 -1.93
N GLY A 55 -6.11 -11.68 -1.86
CA GLY A 55 -6.80 -11.04 -0.74
C GLY A 55 -8.25 -11.50 -0.56
N MET A 56 -8.98 -11.73 -1.65
CA MET A 56 -10.34 -12.28 -1.62
C MET A 56 -10.39 -13.72 -1.06
N ALA A 57 -9.37 -14.54 -1.32
CA ALA A 57 -9.30 -15.90 -0.78
C ALA A 57 -9.05 -15.86 0.73
N ILE A 58 -8.17 -14.98 1.21
CA ILE A 58 -7.95 -14.77 2.66
C ILE A 58 -9.24 -14.33 3.35
N VAL A 59 -9.91 -13.32 2.81
CA VAL A 59 -11.16 -12.82 3.38
C VAL A 59 -12.24 -13.90 3.34
N GLY A 60 -12.38 -14.62 2.23
CA GLY A 60 -13.37 -15.68 2.08
C GLY A 60 -13.16 -16.83 3.06
N ARG A 61 -11.92 -17.35 3.15
CA ARG A 61 -11.57 -18.43 4.09
C ARG A 61 -11.65 -18.00 5.55
N LEU A 62 -11.35 -16.74 5.86
CA LEU A 62 -11.52 -16.21 7.20
C LEU A 62 -13.01 -16.18 7.59
N LEU A 63 -13.88 -15.67 6.72
CA LEU A 63 -15.33 -15.63 6.96
C LEU A 63 -15.94 -17.04 7.04
N GLU A 64 -15.51 -17.97 6.19
CA GLU A 64 -15.89 -19.39 6.28
C GLU A 64 -15.44 -20.02 7.61
N ALA A 65 -14.23 -19.70 8.09
CA ALA A 65 -13.74 -20.17 9.38
C ALA A 65 -14.58 -19.63 10.57
N HIS A 66 -15.33 -18.54 10.35
CA HIS A 66 -16.31 -18.01 11.29
C HIS A 66 -17.71 -18.62 11.14
N GLY A 67 -17.88 -19.65 10.32
CA GLY A 67 -19.13 -20.37 10.15
C GLY A 67 -20.08 -19.76 9.11
N PHE A 68 -19.64 -18.75 8.35
CA PHE A 68 -20.47 -18.15 7.29
C PHE A 68 -20.36 -18.92 5.98
N ARG A 69 -21.47 -19.01 5.23
CA ARG A 69 -21.48 -19.52 3.85
C ARG A 69 -21.04 -18.41 2.91
N VAL A 70 -19.88 -18.58 2.29
CA VAL A 70 -19.24 -17.54 1.48
C VAL A 70 -19.13 -17.99 0.04
N GLY A 71 -19.69 -17.19 -0.88
CA GLY A 71 -19.56 -17.40 -2.33
C GLY A 71 -18.67 -16.36 -3.01
N ILE A 72 -18.13 -16.69 -4.18
CA ILE A 72 -17.27 -15.79 -4.97
C ILE A 72 -17.82 -15.56 -6.37
N ILE A 73 -17.98 -14.31 -6.77
CA ILE A 73 -18.21 -13.90 -8.16
C ILE A 73 -16.92 -13.28 -8.70
N ALA A 74 -16.17 -14.05 -9.49
CA ALA A 74 -14.88 -13.66 -10.04
C ALA A 74 -14.98 -13.19 -11.49
N GLN A 75 -14.46 -11.99 -11.77
CA GLN A 75 -14.49 -11.35 -13.08
C GLN A 75 -15.88 -11.38 -13.77
N PRO A 76 -16.95 -10.94 -13.09
CA PRO A 76 -18.28 -10.91 -13.71
C PRO A 76 -18.28 -9.98 -14.92
N ASP A 77 -19.07 -10.34 -15.95
CA ASP A 77 -19.34 -9.42 -17.05
C ASP A 77 -20.11 -8.21 -16.52
N TRP A 78 -19.46 -7.06 -16.46
CA TRP A 78 -20.05 -5.84 -15.94
C TRP A 78 -21.02 -5.17 -16.91
N GLN A 79 -21.16 -5.67 -18.14
CA GLN A 79 -22.15 -5.19 -19.09
C GLN A 79 -23.53 -5.79 -18.81
N ASP A 80 -23.58 -6.95 -18.14
CA ASP A 80 -24.81 -7.67 -17.83
C ASP A 80 -24.98 -7.87 -16.31
N THR A 81 -26.06 -7.32 -15.77
CA THR A 81 -26.40 -7.43 -14.35
C THR A 81 -26.71 -8.86 -13.92
N THR A 82 -27.08 -9.77 -14.84
CA THR A 82 -27.33 -11.18 -14.51
C THR A 82 -26.09 -11.88 -13.95
N ALA A 83 -24.88 -11.47 -14.37
CA ALA A 83 -23.62 -12.01 -13.86
C ALA A 83 -23.43 -11.78 -12.34
N PHE A 84 -24.05 -10.73 -11.79
CA PHE A 84 -24.01 -10.41 -10.36
C PHE A 84 -25.11 -11.13 -9.55
N SER A 85 -26.01 -11.84 -10.24
CA SER A 85 -27.08 -12.65 -9.66
C SER A 85 -26.75 -14.15 -9.66
N ALA A 86 -25.56 -14.54 -10.12
CA ALA A 86 -25.16 -15.95 -10.32
C ALA A 86 -25.30 -16.82 -9.06
N LEU A 87 -25.16 -16.24 -7.87
CA LEU A 87 -25.28 -16.90 -6.57
C LEU A 87 -26.56 -16.52 -5.80
N GLY A 88 -27.42 -15.68 -6.38
CA GLY A 88 -28.57 -15.08 -5.70
C GLY A 88 -28.19 -13.91 -4.77
N ALA A 89 -29.13 -13.55 -3.89
CA ALA A 89 -28.91 -12.50 -2.89
C ALA A 89 -28.13 -13.03 -1.68
N PRO A 90 -27.19 -12.26 -1.12
CA PRO A 90 -26.54 -12.61 0.13
C PRO A 90 -27.48 -12.35 1.32
N ASN A 91 -27.41 -13.17 2.36
CA ASN A 91 -28.21 -12.95 3.57
C ASN A 91 -27.69 -11.75 4.40
N LEU A 92 -26.39 -11.45 4.33
CA LEU A 92 -25.75 -10.39 5.11
C LEU A 92 -25.27 -9.22 4.24
N PHE A 93 -24.32 -9.45 3.30
CA PHE A 93 -23.80 -8.37 2.46
C PHE A 93 -23.01 -8.86 1.23
N PHE A 94 -22.85 -7.96 0.25
CA PHE A 94 -21.85 -8.08 -0.82
C PHE A 94 -20.52 -7.46 -0.39
N GLY A 95 -19.44 -8.23 -0.49
CA GLY A 95 -18.06 -7.75 -0.31
C GLY A 95 -17.41 -7.44 -1.65
N ILE A 96 -16.98 -6.20 -1.90
CA ILE A 96 -16.52 -5.77 -3.24
C ILE A 96 -15.04 -5.39 -3.24
N THR A 97 -14.29 -5.91 -4.22
CA THR A 97 -12.88 -5.57 -4.46
C THR A 97 -12.53 -5.54 -5.95
N ALA A 98 -11.58 -4.68 -6.35
CA ALA A 98 -11.00 -4.70 -7.69
C ALA A 98 -10.02 -5.87 -7.93
N GLY A 99 -9.67 -6.60 -6.86
CA GLY A 99 -8.65 -7.66 -6.85
C GLY A 99 -7.38 -7.25 -6.09
N ASN A 100 -6.29 -7.98 -6.34
CA ASN A 100 -4.97 -7.78 -5.75
C ASN A 100 -4.20 -6.58 -6.36
N MET A 101 -4.71 -6.00 -7.45
CA MET A 101 -4.15 -4.81 -8.06
C MET A 101 -5.26 -3.80 -8.38
N ASP A 102 -4.91 -2.52 -8.32
CA ASP A 102 -5.77 -1.43 -8.78
C ASP A 102 -6.16 -1.63 -10.25
N SER A 103 -7.45 -1.50 -10.57
CA SER A 103 -7.95 -1.81 -11.92
C SER A 103 -7.35 -0.92 -13.01
N MET A 104 -7.02 0.33 -12.67
CA MET A 104 -6.39 1.25 -13.62
C MET A 104 -4.91 0.93 -13.83
N ILE A 105 -4.18 0.58 -12.77
CA ILE A 105 -2.78 0.13 -12.88
C ILE A 105 -2.69 -1.18 -13.65
N ASN A 106 -3.67 -2.05 -13.46
CA ASN A 106 -3.77 -3.32 -14.17
C ASN A 106 -3.95 -3.11 -15.67
N ARG A 107 -4.85 -2.21 -16.08
CA ARG A 107 -5.17 -1.99 -17.49
C ARG A 107 -4.21 -1.03 -18.21
N TYR A 108 -3.56 -0.12 -17.49
CA TYR A 108 -2.77 0.96 -18.10
C TYR A 108 -1.34 1.02 -17.56
N THR A 109 -0.39 1.34 -18.42
CA THR A 109 0.98 1.71 -18.02
C THR A 109 1.02 3.12 -17.41
N ALA A 110 2.10 3.44 -16.69
CA ALA A 110 2.34 4.79 -16.14
C ALA A 110 2.41 5.90 -17.21
N ASP A 111 2.54 5.54 -18.48
CA ASP A 111 2.52 6.45 -19.64
C ASP A 111 1.14 6.45 -20.35
N ARG A 112 0.08 5.98 -19.68
CA ARG A 112 -1.31 5.89 -20.17
C ARG A 112 -1.55 5.01 -21.40
N LYS A 113 -0.65 4.08 -21.68
CA LYS A 113 -0.86 3.04 -22.71
C LYS A 113 -1.63 1.86 -22.15
N ILE A 114 -2.61 1.37 -22.88
CA ILE A 114 -3.40 0.17 -22.53
C ILE A 114 -2.51 -1.07 -22.65
N ARG A 115 -2.64 -1.96 -21.67
CA ARG A 115 -2.07 -3.31 -21.65
C ARG A 115 -3.01 -4.29 -22.35
N THR A 116 -2.45 -5.21 -23.11
CA THR A 116 -3.20 -6.30 -23.75
C THR A 116 -3.32 -7.52 -22.84
N ASP A 117 -2.49 -7.58 -21.80
CA ASP A 117 -2.32 -8.66 -20.84
C ASP A 117 -2.90 -8.31 -19.45
N ASP A 118 -3.35 -9.34 -18.73
CA ASP A 118 -3.79 -9.25 -17.32
C ASP A 118 -3.34 -10.51 -16.57
N ALA A 119 -2.30 -10.34 -15.74
CA ALA A 119 -1.66 -11.45 -15.03
C ALA A 119 -2.59 -12.19 -14.04
N TYR A 120 -3.71 -11.59 -13.65
CA TYR A 120 -4.68 -12.17 -12.73
C TYR A 120 -5.93 -12.72 -13.45
N SER A 121 -5.97 -12.66 -14.78
CA SER A 121 -7.01 -13.28 -15.60
C SER A 121 -6.57 -14.66 -16.13
N PRO A 122 -7.51 -15.58 -16.39
CA PRO A 122 -7.21 -16.80 -17.12
C PRO A 122 -6.64 -16.50 -18.50
N ASP A 123 -5.60 -17.24 -18.88
CA ASP A 123 -4.85 -17.14 -20.13
C ASP A 123 -4.22 -15.77 -20.42
N ASP A 124 -3.96 -14.98 -19.36
CA ASP A 124 -3.37 -13.64 -19.45
C ASP A 124 -4.22 -12.66 -20.28
N ILE A 125 -5.54 -12.91 -20.37
CA ILE A 125 -6.45 -12.13 -21.22
C ILE A 125 -6.77 -10.78 -20.57
N GLY A 126 -6.34 -9.70 -21.21
CA GLY A 126 -6.68 -8.34 -20.84
C GLY A 126 -8.15 -7.99 -21.07
N GLY A 127 -8.64 -6.97 -20.35
CA GLY A 127 -9.99 -6.43 -20.54
C GLY A 127 -11.11 -7.26 -19.93
N LYS A 128 -10.82 -8.10 -18.92
CA LYS A 128 -11.82 -8.89 -18.16
C LYS A 128 -12.36 -8.19 -16.91
N ARG A 129 -11.92 -6.96 -16.63
CA ARG A 129 -12.45 -6.11 -15.56
C ARG A 129 -12.64 -4.67 -16.07
N PRO A 130 -13.65 -3.92 -15.57
CA PRO A 130 -13.86 -2.54 -15.97
C PRO A 130 -12.87 -1.60 -15.27
N ASP A 131 -12.69 -0.40 -15.83
CA ASP A 131 -11.98 0.69 -15.15
C ASP A 131 -12.71 1.09 -13.87
N ARG A 132 -11.96 1.27 -12.78
CA ARG A 132 -12.48 1.55 -11.43
C ARG A 132 -13.47 0.47 -11.01
N SER A 133 -13.03 -0.79 -11.10
CA SER A 133 -13.90 -1.97 -10.97
C SER A 133 -14.76 -1.95 -9.70
N SER A 134 -14.22 -1.46 -8.58
CA SER A 134 -14.97 -1.42 -7.31
C SER A 134 -16.22 -0.55 -7.39
N ILE A 135 -16.19 0.56 -8.15
CA ILE A 135 -17.36 1.43 -8.36
C ILE A 135 -18.39 0.71 -9.22
N VAL A 136 -17.95 0.15 -10.35
CA VAL A 136 -18.83 -0.53 -11.31
C VAL A 136 -19.51 -1.73 -10.67
N TYR A 137 -18.74 -2.56 -9.94
CA TYR A 137 -19.29 -3.73 -9.26
C TYR A 137 -20.26 -3.35 -8.15
N ALA A 138 -20.02 -2.27 -7.41
CA ALA A 138 -20.98 -1.76 -6.42
C ALA A 138 -22.30 -1.33 -7.06
N HIS A 139 -22.24 -0.62 -8.19
CA HIS A 139 -23.45 -0.23 -8.92
C HIS A 139 -24.21 -1.44 -9.45
N ARG A 140 -23.52 -2.44 -10.01
CA ARG A 140 -24.16 -3.66 -10.52
C ARG A 140 -24.75 -4.53 -9.42
N CYS A 141 -24.09 -4.67 -8.27
CA CYS A 141 -24.67 -5.37 -7.12
C CYS A 141 -25.93 -4.65 -6.62
N ARG A 142 -25.91 -3.31 -6.56
CA ARG A 142 -27.08 -2.50 -6.17
C ARG A 142 -28.22 -2.61 -7.18
N GLU A 143 -27.91 -2.71 -8.46
CA GLU A 143 -28.89 -2.92 -9.53
C GLU A 143 -29.54 -4.30 -9.44
N ALA A 144 -28.74 -5.35 -9.19
CA ALA A 144 -29.24 -6.72 -9.00
C ALA A 144 -30.07 -6.87 -7.72
N PHE A 145 -29.58 -6.29 -6.61
CA PHE A 145 -30.20 -6.41 -5.28
C PHE A 145 -30.13 -5.07 -4.54
N SER A 146 -31.19 -4.28 -4.65
CA SER A 146 -31.24 -2.90 -4.15
C SER A 146 -31.12 -2.79 -2.62
N THR A 147 -31.62 -3.78 -1.88
CA THR A 147 -31.65 -3.79 -0.41
C THR A 147 -30.42 -4.43 0.23
N ALA A 148 -29.61 -5.17 -0.52
CA ALA A 148 -28.44 -5.86 0.02
C ALA A 148 -27.36 -4.84 0.45
N PRO A 149 -26.83 -4.93 1.69
CA PRO A 149 -25.70 -4.11 2.09
C PRO A 149 -24.47 -4.34 1.21
N ILE A 150 -23.74 -3.27 0.93
CA ILE A 150 -22.51 -3.30 0.13
C ILE A 150 -21.34 -2.81 0.99
N VAL A 151 -20.40 -3.72 1.26
CA VAL A 151 -19.14 -3.45 1.95
C VAL A 151 -18.01 -3.50 0.92
N MET A 152 -17.32 -2.38 0.70
CA MET A 152 -16.23 -2.31 -0.28
C MET A 152 -14.85 -2.29 0.40
N GLY A 153 -13.85 -2.89 -0.23
CA GLY A 153 -12.50 -2.95 0.31
C GLY A 153 -11.43 -3.19 -0.77
N GLY A 154 -10.26 -3.67 -0.34
CA GLY A 154 -9.11 -3.89 -1.20
C GLY A 154 -8.31 -2.61 -1.50
N ILE A 155 -7.24 -2.76 -2.28
CA ILE A 155 -6.27 -1.69 -2.57
C ILE A 155 -6.94 -0.49 -3.24
N GLU A 156 -7.81 -0.74 -4.23
CA GLU A 156 -8.46 0.33 -5.00
C GLU A 156 -9.35 1.24 -4.13
N ALA A 157 -10.18 0.62 -3.27
CA ALA A 157 -11.08 1.34 -2.37
C ALA A 157 -10.30 2.04 -1.25
N SER A 158 -9.38 1.29 -0.60
CA SER A 158 -8.55 1.79 0.50
C SER A 158 -7.79 3.05 0.10
N LEU A 159 -7.11 3.06 -1.05
CA LEU A 159 -6.28 4.20 -1.47
C LEU A 159 -7.09 5.39 -2.04
N ARG A 160 -8.41 5.25 -2.20
CA ARG A 160 -9.32 6.32 -2.66
C ARG A 160 -10.37 6.70 -1.63
N ARG A 161 -10.14 6.35 -0.36
CA ARG A 161 -11.08 6.56 0.73
C ARG A 161 -11.40 8.03 1.02
N ILE A 162 -10.52 8.98 0.67
CA ILE A 162 -10.78 10.43 0.76
C ILE A 162 -10.73 11.09 -0.63
N ALA A 163 -10.97 12.41 -0.69
CA ALA A 163 -10.72 13.18 -1.91
C ALA A 163 -9.27 13.00 -2.38
N HIS A 164 -9.10 12.63 -3.65
CA HIS A 164 -7.80 12.20 -4.19
C HIS A 164 -7.63 12.68 -5.62
N TYR A 165 -6.38 12.94 -6.01
CA TYR A 165 -6.00 13.19 -7.39
C TYR A 165 -6.05 11.89 -8.20
N ASP A 166 -6.84 11.89 -9.27
CA ASP A 166 -6.92 10.81 -10.25
C ASP A 166 -6.01 11.14 -11.43
N TYR A 167 -4.90 10.42 -11.54
CA TYR A 167 -3.90 10.63 -12.60
C TYR A 167 -4.47 10.45 -14.00
N TRP A 168 -5.46 9.58 -14.18
CA TRP A 168 -6.01 9.22 -15.49
C TRP A 168 -6.88 10.33 -16.07
N GLN A 169 -7.67 10.98 -15.22
CA GLN A 169 -8.55 12.09 -15.59
C GLN A 169 -7.94 13.47 -15.30
N ASP A 170 -6.75 13.51 -14.73
CA ASP A 170 -6.03 14.73 -14.33
C ASP A 170 -6.90 15.69 -13.48
N LYS A 171 -7.64 15.13 -12.52
CA LYS A 171 -8.53 15.92 -11.65
C LYS A 171 -8.62 15.34 -10.25
N VAL A 172 -9.06 16.16 -9.30
CA VAL A 172 -9.41 15.70 -7.95
C VAL A 172 -10.82 15.11 -7.97
N ARG A 173 -10.94 13.86 -7.55
CA ARG A 173 -12.20 13.15 -7.33
C ARG A 173 -12.58 13.16 -5.85
N ARG A 174 -13.87 12.92 -5.59
CA ARG A 174 -14.38 12.65 -4.25
C ARG A 174 -13.87 11.31 -3.75
N SER A 175 -14.18 10.98 -2.50
CA SER A 175 -14.02 9.61 -1.99
C SER A 175 -14.71 8.60 -2.90
N ILE A 176 -14.06 7.46 -3.13
CA ILE A 176 -14.66 6.35 -3.89
C ILE A 176 -15.97 5.87 -3.28
N LEU A 177 -16.14 5.99 -1.95
CA LEU A 177 -17.39 5.63 -1.27
C LEU A 177 -18.56 6.49 -1.74
N ALA A 178 -18.33 7.79 -1.97
CA ALA A 178 -19.35 8.69 -2.48
C ALA A 178 -19.72 8.40 -3.94
N ASP A 179 -18.75 7.96 -4.75
CA ASP A 179 -18.98 7.60 -6.16
C ASP A 179 -19.65 6.21 -6.29
N ALA A 180 -19.25 5.24 -5.46
CA ALA A 180 -19.73 3.85 -5.51
C ALA A 180 -21.11 3.67 -4.86
N LYS A 181 -21.53 4.57 -3.96
CA LYS A 181 -22.75 4.42 -3.14
C LYS A 181 -22.79 3.08 -2.38
N ALA A 182 -21.62 2.60 -1.96
CA ALA A 182 -21.51 1.52 -0.99
C ALA A 182 -21.89 2.01 0.41
N ASP A 183 -22.30 1.10 1.29
CA ASP A 183 -22.79 1.44 2.63
C ASP A 183 -21.62 1.63 3.62
N LEU A 184 -20.54 0.86 3.43
CA LEU A 184 -19.35 0.88 4.26
C LEU A 184 -18.09 0.61 3.43
N LEU A 185 -17.00 1.31 3.72
CA LEU A 185 -15.68 1.07 3.14
C LEU A 185 -14.73 0.53 4.22
N VAL A 186 -14.08 -0.59 3.97
CA VAL A 186 -13.02 -1.16 4.81
C VAL A 186 -11.65 -0.82 4.20
N TYR A 187 -10.76 -0.24 5.01
CA TYR A 187 -9.42 0.14 4.61
C TYR A 187 -8.37 -0.36 5.61
N GLY A 188 -7.14 -0.52 5.15
CA GLY A 188 -6.11 -1.15 5.96
C GLY A 188 -6.15 -2.68 5.81
N ASN A 189 -5.60 -3.39 6.80
CA ASN A 189 -5.86 -4.82 6.98
C ASN A 189 -7.31 -5.00 7.46
N GLY A 190 -8.14 -5.61 6.62
CA GLY A 190 -9.59 -5.65 6.78
C GLY A 190 -10.12 -6.79 7.66
N GLU A 191 -9.27 -7.74 8.08
CA GLU A 191 -9.67 -8.99 8.73
C GLU A 191 -10.56 -8.76 9.97
N ARG A 192 -10.13 -7.89 10.89
CA ARG A 192 -10.92 -7.57 12.09
C ARG A 192 -12.25 -6.92 11.73
N ALA A 193 -12.20 -5.92 10.85
CA ALA A 193 -13.37 -5.15 10.49
C ALA A 193 -14.41 -6.02 9.79
N ILE A 194 -14.01 -6.87 8.84
CA ILE A 194 -14.94 -7.70 8.07
C ILE A 194 -15.58 -8.79 8.92
N VAL A 195 -14.83 -9.41 9.83
CA VAL A 195 -15.36 -10.38 10.79
C VAL A 195 -16.36 -9.71 11.73
N GLU A 196 -16.01 -8.55 12.28
CA GLU A 196 -16.90 -7.82 13.17
C GLU A 196 -18.18 -7.34 12.47
N ILE A 197 -18.09 -6.84 11.23
CA ILE A 197 -19.25 -6.49 10.41
C ILE A 197 -20.15 -7.71 10.21
N ALA A 198 -19.59 -8.85 9.79
CA ALA A 198 -20.36 -10.06 9.54
C ALA A 198 -21.12 -10.53 10.79
N HIS A 199 -20.45 -10.59 11.94
CA HIS A 199 -21.07 -11.00 13.20
C HIS A 199 -22.15 -10.04 13.69
N ARG A 200 -21.96 -8.72 13.55
CA ARG A 200 -22.97 -7.73 13.94
C ARG A 200 -24.22 -7.80 13.06
N LEU A 201 -24.05 -7.90 11.74
CA LEU A 201 -25.18 -8.08 10.82
C LEU A 201 -25.89 -9.41 11.06
N ALA A 202 -25.15 -10.49 11.32
CA ALA A 202 -25.72 -11.78 11.70
C ALA A 202 -26.49 -11.73 13.02
N GLY A 203 -26.09 -10.83 13.94
CA GLY A 203 -26.80 -10.52 15.17
C GLY A 203 -28.03 -9.62 15.01
N GLY A 204 -28.34 -9.19 13.78
CA GLY A 204 -29.52 -8.37 13.47
C GLY A 204 -29.28 -6.85 13.48
N GLU A 205 -28.04 -6.38 13.68
CA GLU A 205 -27.72 -4.97 13.45
C GLU A 205 -27.86 -4.63 11.97
N THR A 206 -28.27 -3.40 11.65
CA THR A 206 -28.33 -2.92 10.27
C THR A 206 -27.01 -2.24 9.89
N ILE A 207 -26.64 -2.28 8.61
CA ILE A 207 -25.33 -1.73 8.17
C ILE A 207 -25.16 -0.24 8.48
N ASP A 208 -26.26 0.50 8.59
CA ASP A 208 -26.27 1.92 8.91
C ASP A 208 -26.02 2.25 10.38
N THR A 209 -26.13 1.28 11.30
CA THR A 209 -25.79 1.45 12.72
C THR A 209 -24.32 1.12 13.02
N VAL A 210 -23.67 0.36 12.14
CA VAL A 210 -22.27 -0.06 12.31
C VAL A 210 -21.30 1.09 12.00
N ARG A 211 -21.03 1.95 13.00
CA ARG A 211 -20.29 3.22 12.84
C ARG A 211 -19.00 3.34 13.65
N ASP A 212 -18.67 2.37 14.48
CA ASP A 212 -17.59 2.43 15.47
C ASP A 212 -16.40 1.50 15.17
N ILE A 213 -16.49 0.69 14.11
CA ILE A 213 -15.45 -0.28 13.75
C ILE A 213 -14.21 0.43 13.18
N ARG A 214 -13.03 0.16 13.75
CA ARG A 214 -11.75 0.71 13.25
C ARG A 214 -11.42 0.19 11.85
N GLY A 215 -10.76 1.02 11.06
CA GLY A 215 -10.45 0.70 9.66
C GLY A 215 -11.66 0.78 8.73
N THR A 216 -12.73 1.47 9.14
CA THR A 216 -13.91 1.70 8.29
C THR A 216 -14.13 3.17 7.96
N ALA A 217 -14.85 3.43 6.88
CA ALA A 217 -15.32 4.76 6.49
C ALA A 217 -16.77 4.70 5.99
N PHE A 218 -17.54 5.75 6.29
CA PHE A 218 -18.95 5.86 5.93
C PHE A 218 -19.35 7.33 5.68
N LEU A 219 -20.51 7.55 5.07
CA LEU A 219 -21.07 8.89 4.87
C LEU A 219 -22.10 9.22 5.96
N ILE A 220 -21.98 10.41 6.54
CA ILE A 220 -22.92 10.99 7.50
C ILE A 220 -23.42 12.34 6.98
N ASP A 221 -24.60 12.76 7.45
CA ASP A 221 -25.14 14.06 7.10
C ASP A 221 -24.58 15.13 8.04
N ASP A 222 -24.56 14.85 9.34
CA ASP A 222 -24.02 15.74 10.38
C ASP A 222 -23.05 15.08 11.33
N LEU A 223 -22.23 15.93 11.96
CA LEU A 223 -21.26 15.48 12.97
C LEU A 223 -22.01 15.14 14.26
N PRO A 224 -21.63 14.05 14.96
CA PRO A 224 -22.19 13.77 16.27
C PRO A 224 -21.86 14.91 17.25
N SER A 225 -22.82 15.29 18.09
CA SER A 225 -22.71 16.44 19.01
C SER A 225 -21.73 16.20 20.17
N ASP A 226 -21.45 14.94 20.50
CA ASP A 226 -20.58 14.50 21.59
C ASP A 226 -19.10 14.40 21.22
N TRP A 227 -18.73 14.80 19.99
CA TRP A 227 -17.35 14.75 19.49
C TRP A 227 -16.65 16.10 19.47
N ILE A 228 -15.40 16.11 19.91
CA ILE A 228 -14.52 17.27 19.83
C ILE A 228 -13.97 17.36 18.40
N VAL A 229 -14.24 18.47 17.72
CA VAL A 229 -13.77 18.71 16.35
C VAL A 229 -12.54 19.60 16.37
N ILE A 230 -11.39 19.05 15.94
CA ILE A 230 -10.21 19.87 15.64
C ILE A 230 -10.26 20.25 14.17
N ASP A 231 -10.34 21.54 13.89
CA ASP A 231 -10.44 22.04 12.52
C ASP A 231 -9.06 22.17 11.87
N SER A 232 -8.77 21.30 10.90
CA SER A 232 -7.57 21.36 10.07
C SER A 232 -7.91 21.72 8.61
N SER A 233 -9.02 22.41 8.38
CA SER A 233 -9.44 22.86 7.05
C SER A 233 -8.59 23.99 6.48
N LYS A 234 -7.78 24.64 7.33
CA LYS A 234 -6.91 25.77 6.96
C LYS A 234 -5.45 25.40 7.22
N ILE A 235 -4.56 26.03 6.45
CA ILE A 235 -3.12 25.95 6.70
C ILE A 235 -2.79 26.79 7.92
N ASP A 236 -2.08 26.19 8.88
CA ASP A 236 -1.62 26.88 10.09
C ASP A 236 -0.84 28.15 9.72
N LYS A 237 -1.29 29.30 10.23
CA LYS A 237 -0.56 30.56 10.13
C LYS A 237 0.40 30.66 11.33
N PRO A 238 1.67 31.08 11.14
CA PRO A 238 2.51 31.47 12.27
C PRO A 238 1.78 32.54 13.09
N GLY A 239 1.55 32.28 14.38
CA GLY A 239 0.75 33.13 15.27
C GLY A 239 1.04 32.82 16.74
N ARG A 240 0.37 33.56 17.64
CA ARG A 240 0.52 33.42 19.10
C ARG A 240 0.26 31.96 19.48
N ILE A 241 1.23 31.36 20.18
CA ILE A 241 1.07 30.03 20.80
C ILE A 241 -0.09 30.17 21.78
N GLU A 242 -1.10 29.29 21.68
CA GLU A 242 -2.18 29.23 22.67
C GLU A 242 -1.56 29.11 24.07
N GLU A 243 -2.03 29.91 25.02
CA GLU A 243 -1.50 29.86 26.37
C GLU A 243 -1.69 28.43 26.92
N PRO A 244 -0.62 27.80 27.45
CA PRO A 244 -0.73 26.45 27.98
C PRO A 244 -1.85 26.43 29.02
N VAL A 245 -2.89 25.62 28.78
CA VAL A 245 -3.96 25.40 29.76
C VAL A 245 -3.30 24.92 31.05
N ASN A 246 -3.63 25.59 32.16
CA ASN A 246 -3.05 25.30 33.46
C ASN A 246 -3.19 23.77 33.76
N PRO A 247 -2.10 23.04 34.05
CA PRO A 247 -2.17 21.60 34.32
C PRO A 247 -3.08 21.20 35.49
N TYR A 248 -3.50 22.18 36.30
CA TYR A 248 -4.36 22.04 37.48
C TYR A 248 -5.77 22.61 37.30
N SER A 249 -6.10 23.19 36.13
CA SER A 249 -7.48 23.59 35.84
C SER A 249 -8.30 22.36 35.43
N VAL A 250 -9.39 22.11 36.16
CA VAL A 250 -10.36 21.07 35.82
C VAL A 250 -11.09 21.54 34.54
N PRO A 251 -11.20 20.71 33.48
CA PRO A 251 -12.12 21.02 32.39
C PRO A 251 -13.53 21.05 32.98
N GLU A 252 -14.18 22.21 32.96
CA GLU A 252 -15.60 22.28 33.30
C GLU A 252 -16.36 21.35 32.35
N GLN A 253 -17.21 20.48 32.90
CA GLN A 253 -18.20 19.77 32.11
C GLN A 253 -19.21 20.80 31.61
N GLU A 254 -18.91 21.48 30.51
CA GLU A 254 -19.89 22.32 29.82
C GLU A 254 -20.97 21.42 29.21
N SER A 255 -22.05 21.25 29.96
CA SER A 255 -23.35 20.91 29.44
C SER A 255 -23.79 21.99 28.45
N GLY A 256 -23.84 21.61 27.17
CA GLY A 256 -24.43 22.29 26.02
C GLY A 256 -24.85 23.75 26.16
N ASN A 257 -24.13 24.65 25.47
CA ASN A 257 -24.80 25.64 24.63
C ASN A 257 -23.89 26.17 23.53
N THR A 258 -24.40 26.15 22.31
CA THR A 258 -23.79 26.70 21.09
C THR A 258 -24.04 28.21 20.96
N ASN A 259 -23.11 28.87 20.25
CA ASN A 259 -23.05 30.30 19.82
C ASN A 259 -22.27 31.18 20.80
N SER A 260 -21.21 31.91 20.39
CA SER A 260 -21.16 32.75 19.20
C SER A 260 -19.73 33.13 18.80
N LEU A 261 -19.41 32.99 17.50
CA LEU A 261 -18.45 33.85 16.82
C LEU A 261 -19.19 35.12 16.42
N SER A 262 -18.72 36.30 16.83
CA SER A 262 -19.09 37.56 16.16
C SER A 262 -17.89 38.47 16.00
N THR A 263 -17.56 38.64 14.72
CA THR A 263 -16.96 39.77 14.01
C THR A 263 -16.87 41.11 14.76
N ALA A 264 -15.69 41.72 14.65
CA ALA A 264 -15.43 43.12 15.00
C ALA A 264 -15.93 44.08 13.91
N THR A 265 -16.75 45.08 14.31
CA THR A 265 -16.90 46.36 13.58
C THR A 265 -17.39 47.47 14.53
N GLU A 266 -16.61 48.57 14.57
CA GLU A 266 -16.95 49.99 14.88
C GLU A 266 -17.04 50.56 16.32
N PRO A 267 -16.79 51.89 16.50
CA PRO A 267 -16.03 52.42 17.62
C PRO A 267 -16.81 53.29 18.62
N SER A 268 -16.25 53.36 19.83
CA SER A 268 -16.31 54.44 20.83
C SER A 268 -17.67 54.95 21.33
N GLN A 269 -17.95 54.68 22.61
CA GLN A 269 -18.40 55.71 23.58
C GLN A 269 -18.00 55.31 25.03
N PRO A 270 -17.78 56.29 25.93
CA PRO A 270 -16.89 56.14 27.08
C PRO A 270 -17.55 55.62 28.37
N CYS A 271 -16.67 55.10 29.22
CA CYS A 271 -16.89 54.45 30.51
C CYS A 271 -17.83 55.17 31.49
N GLN A 272 -18.65 54.39 32.18
CA GLN A 272 -19.10 54.68 33.55
C GLN A 272 -18.55 53.60 34.50
N PRO A 273 -18.11 53.97 35.72
CA PRO A 273 -17.46 53.04 36.64
C PRO A 273 -18.51 52.36 37.54
N ASP A 274 -18.96 51.17 37.16
CA ASP A 274 -19.69 50.33 38.10
C ASP A 274 -18.72 49.53 38.97
N VAL A 275 -18.83 49.77 40.27
CA VAL A 275 -18.08 49.14 41.35
C VAL A 275 -18.48 47.67 41.43
N ALA A 276 -17.76 46.81 40.70
CA ALA A 276 -17.84 45.37 40.85
C ALA A 276 -16.91 44.90 41.96
N LYS A 277 -17.50 44.29 43.01
CA LYS A 277 -16.81 43.55 44.07
C LYS A 277 -15.80 42.56 43.48
N PRO A 278 -14.63 42.31 44.12
CA PRO A 278 -13.74 41.27 43.66
C PRO A 278 -14.45 39.92 43.85
N ALA A 279 -14.92 39.32 42.76
CA ALA A 279 -15.28 37.92 42.74
C ALA A 279 -13.98 37.14 43.01
N THR A 280 -13.82 36.67 44.23
CA THR A 280 -12.91 35.56 44.53
C THR A 280 -13.40 34.36 43.74
N ASN A 281 -12.92 34.19 42.51
CA ASN A 281 -13.04 32.93 41.79
C ASN A 281 -12.22 31.91 42.58
N GLU A 282 -12.90 31.18 43.46
CA GLU A 282 -12.36 29.97 44.07
C GLU A 282 -12.11 28.96 42.93
N ILE A 283 -10.88 28.94 42.40
CA ILE A 283 -10.46 27.90 41.47
C ILE A 283 -10.39 26.61 42.30
N GLN A 284 -11.37 25.71 42.14
CA GLN A 284 -11.30 24.38 42.73
C GLN A 284 -10.13 23.61 42.12
N VAL A 285 -9.00 23.59 42.81
CA VAL A 285 -7.82 22.82 42.44
C VAL A 285 -8.06 21.36 42.85
N ARG A 286 -8.50 20.53 41.91
CA ARG A 286 -8.52 19.07 42.10
C ARG A 286 -7.15 18.49 41.79
N PHE A 287 -6.47 17.95 42.81
CA PHE A 287 -5.24 17.21 42.61
C PHE A 287 -5.54 15.88 41.91
N MET A 288 -5.27 15.85 40.61
CA MET A 288 -5.38 14.63 39.81
C MET A 288 -4.04 13.91 39.80
N SER A 289 -4.08 12.60 39.99
CA SER A 289 -2.92 11.73 39.73
C SER A 289 -2.47 11.87 38.27
N ARG A 290 -1.23 11.45 37.98
CA ARG A 290 -0.73 11.40 36.60
C ARG A 290 -1.61 10.47 35.74
N ASP A 291 -2.07 9.37 36.32
CA ASP A 291 -2.86 8.37 35.61
C ASP A 291 -4.27 8.85 35.28
N GLU A 292 -4.93 9.57 36.20
CA GLU A 292 -6.22 10.20 35.93
C GLU A 292 -6.12 11.29 34.84
N ARG A 293 -5.03 12.07 34.81
CA ARG A 293 -4.82 13.06 33.74
C ARG A 293 -4.58 12.39 32.38
N LEU A 294 -3.87 11.26 32.36
CA LEU A 294 -3.63 10.50 31.15
C LEU A 294 -4.91 9.81 30.65
N SER A 295 -5.75 9.28 31.55
CA SER A 295 -7.02 8.64 31.18
C SER A 295 -8.00 9.65 30.57
N ILE A 296 -8.17 10.83 31.19
CA ILE A 296 -9.02 11.90 30.63
C ILE A 296 -8.53 12.35 29.26
N ARG A 297 -7.22 12.62 29.12
CA ARG A 297 -6.65 13.01 27.82
C ARG A 297 -6.85 11.94 26.76
N LYS A 298 -6.77 10.67 27.15
CA LYS A 298 -6.98 9.53 26.26
C LYS A 298 -8.45 9.42 25.84
N GLU A 299 -9.38 9.57 26.77
CA GLU A 299 -10.82 9.57 26.50
C GLU A 299 -11.24 10.73 25.58
N GLN A 300 -10.82 11.95 25.90
CA GLN A 300 -11.01 13.12 25.04
C GLN A 300 -10.47 12.86 23.62
N ARG A 301 -9.28 12.26 23.53
CA ARG A 301 -8.65 11.92 22.26
C ARG A 301 -9.43 10.88 21.45
N HIS A 302 -10.04 9.89 22.11
CA HIS A 302 -10.89 8.89 21.46
C HIS A 302 -12.17 9.50 20.89
N ARG A 303 -12.69 10.56 21.50
CA ARG A 303 -13.83 11.36 21.01
C ARG A 303 -13.40 12.62 20.24
N THR A 304 -12.17 12.63 19.71
CA THR A 304 -11.68 13.73 18.87
C THR A 304 -11.67 13.32 17.40
N VAL A 305 -12.25 14.15 16.55
CA VAL A 305 -12.21 14.02 15.09
C VAL A 305 -11.45 15.19 14.47
N LEU A 306 -10.60 14.92 13.47
CA LEU A 306 -9.94 15.97 12.69
C LEU A 306 -10.75 16.27 11.43
N ARG A 307 -11.13 17.55 11.24
CA ARG A 307 -11.75 18.01 10.00
C ARG A 307 -10.67 18.32 8.96
N LEU A 308 -10.67 17.55 7.88
CA LEU A 308 -9.84 17.81 6.69
C LEU A 308 -10.47 18.93 5.84
N PRO A 309 -9.67 19.62 5.00
CA PRO A 309 -10.23 20.50 3.98
C PRO A 309 -11.22 19.73 3.10
N SER A 310 -12.38 20.33 2.80
CA SER A 310 -13.45 19.72 2.00
C SER A 310 -12.98 19.39 0.58
N TYR A 311 -13.70 18.49 -0.08
CA TYR A 311 -13.53 18.18 -1.50
C TYR A 311 -13.46 19.45 -2.37
N ASP A 312 -14.41 20.37 -2.20
CA ASP A 312 -14.47 21.60 -2.99
C ASP A 312 -13.28 22.53 -2.73
N MET A 313 -12.72 22.52 -1.51
CA MET A 313 -11.50 23.27 -1.21
C MET A 313 -10.27 22.61 -1.85
N VAL A 314 -10.05 21.30 -1.66
CA VAL A 314 -8.86 20.62 -2.18
C VAL A 314 -8.85 20.48 -3.71
N LYS A 315 -10.03 20.52 -4.34
CA LYS A 315 -10.17 20.57 -5.79
C LYS A 315 -9.66 21.90 -6.37
N ASN A 316 -9.85 23.00 -5.65
CA ASN A 316 -9.59 24.35 -6.12
C ASN A 316 -8.31 24.98 -5.54
N ASP A 317 -7.74 24.44 -4.46
CA ASP A 317 -6.52 24.93 -3.83
C ASP A 317 -5.50 23.77 -3.62
N LYS A 318 -4.42 23.82 -4.39
CA LYS A 318 -3.32 22.84 -4.33
C LYS A 318 -2.59 22.82 -2.99
N ALA A 319 -2.48 23.96 -2.30
CA ALA A 319 -1.83 24.00 -0.99
C ALA A 319 -2.71 23.32 0.07
N LEU A 320 -4.03 23.48 -0.01
CA LEU A 320 -4.98 22.74 0.85
C LEU A 320 -4.99 21.25 0.53
N TYR A 321 -4.83 20.84 -0.74
CA TYR A 321 -4.66 19.43 -1.08
C TYR A 321 -3.39 18.83 -0.42
N ALA A 322 -2.25 19.53 -0.52
CA ALA A 322 -1.01 19.07 0.10
C ALA A 322 -1.11 19.02 1.64
N HIS A 323 -1.79 20.00 2.24
CA HIS A 323 -2.08 20.02 3.68
C HIS A 323 -2.96 18.84 4.11
N ALA A 324 -4.05 18.58 3.39
CA ALA A 324 -4.92 17.43 3.65
C ALA A 324 -4.15 16.10 3.58
N ASN A 325 -3.28 15.93 2.58
CA ASN A 325 -2.42 14.76 2.46
C ASN A 325 -1.47 14.63 3.67
N ARG A 326 -0.86 15.72 4.11
CA ARG A 326 0.00 15.74 5.29
C ARG A 326 -0.74 15.30 6.56
N VAL A 327 -1.92 15.87 6.81
CA VAL A 327 -2.72 15.56 8.00
C VAL A 327 -3.14 14.09 8.00
N LEU A 328 -3.58 13.57 6.86
CA LEU A 328 -3.91 12.15 6.69
C LEU A 328 -2.75 11.24 7.07
N HIS A 329 -1.54 11.51 6.57
CA HIS A 329 -0.36 10.69 6.82
C HIS A 329 0.12 10.72 8.27
N LEU A 330 -0.18 11.78 9.02
CA LEU A 330 0.07 11.86 10.45
C LEU A 330 -0.87 10.97 11.28
N GLU A 331 -2.04 10.62 10.76
CA GLU A 331 -3.07 9.82 11.44
C GLU A 331 -3.09 8.36 10.95
N THR A 332 -1.94 7.84 10.51
CA THR A 332 -1.77 6.45 10.05
C THR A 332 -1.38 5.47 11.15
N ASN A 333 -0.86 5.93 12.29
CA ASN A 333 -0.44 5.07 13.39
C ASN A 333 -1.65 4.63 14.23
N PRO A 334 -2.02 3.34 14.30
CA PRO A 334 -3.21 2.90 15.03
C PRO A 334 -3.17 3.22 16.54
N GLY A 335 -1.98 3.33 17.14
CA GLY A 335 -1.83 3.66 18.57
C GLY A 335 -2.19 5.11 18.91
N ASN A 336 -2.05 6.03 17.95
CA ASN A 336 -2.32 7.44 18.13
C ASN A 336 -3.08 8.07 16.96
N ALA A 337 -3.77 7.34 16.11
CA ALA A 337 -4.63 7.96 15.12
C ALA A 337 -5.90 8.51 15.77
N ARG A 338 -6.48 9.55 15.18
CA ARG A 338 -7.82 10.07 15.47
C ARG A 338 -8.76 9.72 14.33
N ALA A 339 -10.06 9.87 14.56
CA ALA A 339 -11.02 9.85 13.47
C ALA A 339 -10.78 11.06 12.55
N LEU A 340 -11.11 10.91 11.26
CA LEU A 340 -11.03 11.99 10.28
C LEU A 340 -12.42 12.24 9.70
N VAL A 341 -12.72 13.51 9.36
CA VAL A 341 -13.93 13.87 8.62
C VAL A 341 -13.59 14.78 7.44
N GLN A 342 -14.21 14.54 6.29
CA GLN A 342 -14.06 15.39 5.10
C GLN A 342 -15.42 15.59 4.40
N ASN A 343 -15.82 16.84 4.19
CA ASN A 343 -17.03 17.14 3.40
C ASN A 343 -16.81 16.75 1.93
N GLN A 344 -17.71 15.95 1.35
CA GLN A 344 -17.67 15.43 -0.02
C GLN A 344 -18.69 16.13 -0.95
N GLY A 345 -18.96 17.42 -0.73
CA GLY A 345 -19.87 18.22 -1.55
C GLY A 345 -21.35 17.89 -1.29
N GLY A 346 -21.71 17.82 -0.01
CA GLY A 346 -23.04 17.50 0.48
C GLY A 346 -22.93 16.74 1.81
N ARG A 347 -22.75 15.42 1.72
CA ARG A 347 -22.51 14.55 2.88
C ARG A 347 -21.06 14.63 3.36
N LYS A 348 -20.84 14.32 4.63
CA LYS A 348 -19.54 14.27 5.28
C LYS A 348 -19.05 12.82 5.27
N LEU A 349 -17.83 12.59 4.78
CA LEU A 349 -17.16 11.31 4.91
C LEU A 349 -16.52 11.23 6.29
N TRP A 350 -16.90 10.23 7.08
CA TRP A 350 -16.25 9.85 8.33
C TRP A 350 -15.28 8.70 8.10
N LEU A 351 -14.09 8.78 8.70
CA LEU A 351 -13.12 7.69 8.74
C LEU A 351 -12.81 7.38 10.21
N ASN A 352 -13.12 6.16 10.62
CA ASN A 352 -12.65 5.65 11.89
C ASN A 352 -11.13 5.49 11.86
N PRO A 353 -10.44 5.52 13.02
CA PRO A 353 -9.00 5.29 13.09
C PRO A 353 -8.55 3.96 12.45
N PRO A 354 -7.30 3.81 12.00
CA PRO A 354 -6.78 2.60 11.37
C PRO A 354 -6.96 1.35 12.24
N PRO A 355 -7.09 0.16 11.62
CA PRO A 355 -7.26 -1.09 12.35
C PRO A 355 -6.07 -1.37 13.27
N VAL A 356 -6.35 -2.04 14.40
CA VAL A 356 -5.29 -2.52 15.28
C VAL A 356 -4.60 -3.70 14.58
N PRO A 357 -3.26 -3.71 14.44
CA PRO A 357 -2.53 -4.80 13.80
C PRO A 357 -2.85 -6.16 14.43
N LEU A 358 -2.81 -7.22 13.63
CA LEU A 358 -2.95 -8.60 14.09
C LEU A 358 -1.75 -9.00 14.94
N SER A 359 -2.01 -9.76 16.01
CA SER A 359 -0.98 -10.50 16.74
C SER A 359 -0.40 -11.62 15.88
N THR A 360 0.69 -12.24 16.35
CA THR A 360 1.29 -13.38 15.64
C THR A 360 0.34 -14.57 15.59
N GLU A 361 -0.39 -14.82 16.68
CA GLU A 361 -1.37 -15.88 16.80
C GLU A 361 -2.53 -15.67 15.83
N GLU A 362 -2.96 -14.42 15.63
CA GLU A 362 -4.01 -14.09 14.66
C GLU A 362 -3.51 -14.13 13.22
N MET A 363 -2.26 -13.73 12.97
CA MET A 363 -1.63 -13.91 11.65
C MET A 363 -1.56 -15.40 11.30
N ASP A 364 -1.15 -16.24 12.24
CA ASP A 364 -1.13 -17.69 12.05
C ASP A 364 -2.54 -18.22 11.82
N TYR A 365 -3.52 -17.80 12.61
CA TYR A 365 -4.93 -18.19 12.41
C TYR A 365 -5.43 -17.87 10.99
N VAL A 366 -5.11 -16.70 10.45
CA VAL A 366 -5.52 -16.30 9.09
C VAL A 366 -4.80 -17.10 8.00
N PHE A 367 -3.49 -17.36 8.15
CA PHE A 367 -2.68 -18.02 7.13
C PHE A 367 -2.72 -19.56 7.21
N ASP A 368 -3.12 -20.13 8.34
CA ASP A 368 -3.27 -21.58 8.53
C ASP A 368 -4.64 -22.11 8.08
N GLN A 369 -5.52 -21.25 7.53
CA GLN A 369 -6.77 -21.71 6.94
C GLN A 369 -6.52 -22.70 5.79
N PRO A 370 -7.46 -23.63 5.50
CA PRO A 370 -7.26 -24.73 4.57
C PRO A 370 -7.35 -24.28 3.10
N PHE A 371 -6.39 -23.48 2.65
CA PHE A 371 -6.28 -23.05 1.26
C PHE A 371 -5.95 -24.24 0.36
N ALA A 372 -6.69 -24.39 -0.73
CA ALA A 372 -6.41 -25.40 -1.75
C ALA A 372 -5.10 -25.11 -2.52
N ARG A 373 -4.63 -23.86 -2.51
CA ARG A 373 -3.42 -23.35 -3.19
C ARG A 373 -3.41 -23.62 -4.70
N VAL A 374 -4.59 -23.70 -5.30
CA VAL A 374 -4.80 -23.89 -6.74
C VAL A 374 -5.86 -22.91 -7.25
N PRO A 375 -5.86 -22.59 -8.55
CA PRO A 375 -6.98 -21.93 -9.20
C PRO A 375 -8.27 -22.74 -9.08
N HIS A 376 -9.41 -22.05 -9.12
CA HIS A 376 -10.70 -22.71 -9.15
C HIS A 376 -10.84 -23.68 -10.34
N SER A 377 -11.53 -24.81 -10.11
CA SER A 377 -11.69 -25.90 -11.10
C SER A 377 -12.32 -25.45 -12.41
N ALA A 378 -13.21 -24.46 -12.36
CA ALA A 378 -13.88 -23.87 -13.52
C ALA A 378 -12.92 -23.33 -14.60
N TYR A 379 -11.66 -23.01 -14.25
CA TYR A 379 -10.67 -22.53 -15.21
C TYR A 379 -9.95 -23.65 -15.98
N GLY A 380 -10.13 -24.93 -15.59
CA GLY A 380 -9.52 -26.07 -16.26
C GLY A 380 -8.00 -25.97 -16.37
N LYS A 381 -7.48 -25.86 -17.60
CA LYS A 381 -6.04 -25.76 -17.90
C LYS A 381 -5.57 -24.33 -18.19
N ALA A 382 -6.43 -23.33 -17.98
CA ALA A 382 -6.09 -21.95 -18.27
C ALA A 382 -4.90 -21.49 -17.42
N LYS A 383 -3.99 -20.76 -18.03
CA LYS A 383 -2.78 -20.29 -17.33
C LYS A 383 -3.06 -18.95 -16.67
N ILE A 384 -2.87 -18.85 -15.35
CA ILE A 384 -2.96 -17.59 -14.61
C ILE A 384 -1.53 -17.15 -14.22
N PRO A 385 -0.93 -16.16 -14.89
CA PRO A 385 0.47 -15.78 -14.67
C PRO A 385 0.81 -15.39 -13.23
N ALA A 386 -0.09 -14.70 -12.54
CA ALA A 386 0.10 -14.32 -11.14
C ALA A 386 0.23 -15.56 -10.25
N TYR A 387 -0.64 -16.57 -10.43
CA TYR A 387 -0.58 -17.83 -9.69
C TYR A 387 0.73 -18.59 -9.95
N GLU A 388 1.15 -18.72 -11.22
CA GLU A 388 2.39 -19.41 -11.59
C GLU A 388 3.62 -18.78 -10.92
N MET A 389 3.61 -17.46 -10.70
CA MET A 389 4.69 -16.74 -10.03
C MET A 389 4.74 -17.05 -8.52
N ILE A 390 3.58 -17.20 -7.87
CA ILE A 390 3.44 -17.19 -6.41
C ILE A 390 3.14 -18.55 -5.78
N ARG A 391 2.80 -19.59 -6.56
CA ARG A 391 2.32 -20.87 -6.01
C ARG A 391 3.27 -21.56 -5.01
N PHE A 392 4.58 -21.31 -5.13
CA PHE A 392 5.63 -21.80 -4.23
C PHE A 392 6.26 -20.69 -3.36
N SER A 393 5.57 -19.56 -3.23
CA SER A 393 5.95 -18.44 -2.37
C SER A 393 5.24 -18.55 -1.02
N VAL A 394 5.92 -18.12 0.04
CA VAL A 394 5.40 -18.05 1.40
C VAL A 394 5.58 -16.63 1.94
N ASN A 395 4.47 -16.02 2.37
CA ASN A 395 4.48 -14.71 3.01
C ASN A 395 4.72 -14.87 4.53
N ILE A 396 5.77 -14.26 5.07
CA ILE A 396 6.15 -14.36 6.48
C ILE A 396 5.65 -13.20 7.35
N MET A 397 5.29 -12.06 6.74
CA MET A 397 4.87 -10.86 7.47
C MET A 397 4.19 -9.81 6.57
N ARG A 398 3.44 -8.89 7.19
CA ARG A 398 2.83 -7.72 6.54
C ARG A 398 3.26 -6.41 7.20
N GLY A 399 3.09 -5.32 6.46
CA GLY A 399 3.44 -3.96 6.89
C GLY A 399 4.84 -3.54 6.47
N CYS A 400 5.08 -2.22 6.47
CA CYS A 400 6.39 -1.65 6.16
C CYS A 400 6.58 -0.30 6.86
N PHE A 401 7.62 -0.17 7.66
CA PHE A 401 8.00 1.11 8.30
C PHE A 401 8.95 1.96 7.44
N GLY A 402 9.16 1.56 6.18
CA GLY A 402 10.12 2.18 5.27
C GLY A 402 9.80 3.63 4.90
N GLY A 403 8.51 4.00 4.87
CA GLY A 403 8.05 5.37 4.63
C GLY A 403 8.32 5.93 3.23
N CYS A 404 8.52 5.08 2.22
CA CYS A 404 8.79 5.54 0.85
C CYS A 404 7.54 6.25 0.29
N THR A 405 7.69 7.50 -0.14
CA THR A 405 6.55 8.40 -0.46
C THR A 405 5.74 8.02 -1.69
N PHE A 406 6.27 7.16 -2.56
CA PHE A 406 5.62 6.61 -3.76
C PHE A 406 5.01 5.23 -3.53
N CYS A 407 5.29 4.60 -2.39
CA CYS A 407 4.77 3.29 -2.03
C CYS A 407 3.44 3.44 -1.29
N SER A 408 2.54 2.47 -1.45
CA SER A 408 1.24 2.44 -0.77
C SER A 408 1.14 1.40 0.35
N ILE A 409 2.22 0.67 0.66
CA ILE A 409 2.21 -0.40 1.66
C ILE A 409 1.89 0.17 3.04
N THR A 410 2.49 1.29 3.43
CA THR A 410 2.26 1.90 4.75
C THR A 410 0.78 2.28 4.95
N GLU A 411 0.13 2.77 3.90
CA GLU A 411 -1.23 3.28 3.90
C GLU A 411 -2.29 2.17 3.79
N HIS A 412 -1.89 1.00 3.28
CA HIS A 412 -2.75 -0.16 3.04
C HIS A 412 -2.53 -1.28 4.06
N GLU A 413 -1.29 -1.68 4.36
CA GLU A 413 -0.97 -2.73 5.35
C GLU A 413 -0.58 -2.16 6.71
N GLY A 414 -0.27 -0.87 6.80
CA GLY A 414 0.19 -0.23 8.02
C GLY A 414 1.72 -0.21 8.16
N ARG A 415 2.18 0.59 9.12
CA ARG A 415 3.62 0.76 9.43
C ARG A 415 4.18 -0.30 10.38
N VAL A 416 3.32 -0.94 11.16
CA VAL A 416 3.71 -1.92 12.19
C VAL A 416 3.86 -3.28 11.51
N ILE A 417 4.99 -3.95 11.74
CA ILE A 417 5.24 -5.27 11.17
C ILE A 417 4.40 -6.32 11.91
N GLN A 418 3.55 -7.03 11.17
CA GLN A 418 2.75 -8.15 11.66
C GLN A 418 3.40 -9.44 11.20
N ASN A 419 3.88 -10.23 12.16
CA ASN A 419 4.73 -11.38 11.88
C ASN A 419 3.95 -12.67 12.09
N ARG A 420 4.08 -13.63 11.18
CA ARG A 420 3.71 -15.02 11.44
C ARG A 420 4.71 -15.70 12.34
N SER A 421 4.34 -16.80 12.98
CA SER A 421 5.28 -17.60 13.74
C SER A 421 6.17 -18.43 12.81
N GLU A 422 7.36 -18.75 13.31
CA GLU A 422 8.29 -19.67 12.64
C GLU A 422 7.62 -21.03 12.37
N THR A 423 6.76 -21.49 13.28
CA THR A 423 6.06 -22.77 13.14
C THR A 423 5.00 -22.74 12.05
N SER A 424 4.15 -21.71 11.98
CA SER A 424 3.14 -21.57 10.91
C SER A 424 3.80 -21.50 9.53
N ILE A 425 4.89 -20.73 9.40
CA ILE A 425 5.64 -20.60 8.15
C ILE A 425 6.20 -21.95 7.69
N ILE A 426 6.79 -22.70 8.62
CA ILE A 426 7.38 -24.02 8.32
C ILE A 426 6.29 -25.02 7.91
N LYS A 427 5.16 -25.04 8.61
CA LYS A 427 4.00 -25.86 8.26
C LYS A 427 3.45 -25.54 6.87
N GLU A 428 3.44 -24.27 6.45
CA GLU A 428 3.04 -23.91 5.09
C GLU A 428 4.06 -24.40 4.05
N ILE A 429 5.37 -24.34 4.33
CA ILE A 429 6.41 -24.89 3.46
C ILE A 429 6.22 -26.41 3.28
N GLU A 430 5.92 -27.14 4.36
CA GLU A 430 5.61 -28.57 4.33
C GLU A 430 4.32 -28.83 3.52
N THR A 431 3.28 -28.04 3.73
CA THR A 431 2.04 -28.11 2.94
C THR A 431 2.33 -27.92 1.45
N ILE A 432 3.16 -26.94 1.06
CA ILE A 432 3.57 -26.74 -0.33
C ILE A 432 4.28 -27.98 -0.88
N ARG A 433 5.21 -28.55 -0.09
CA ARG A 433 5.96 -29.75 -0.47
C ARG A 433 5.03 -30.93 -0.73
N ASP A 434 4.01 -31.09 0.10
CA ASP A 434 3.20 -32.30 0.16
C ASP A 434 1.95 -32.24 -0.74
N THR A 435 1.37 -31.06 -0.96
CA THR A 435 0.05 -30.94 -1.63
C THR A 435 0.07 -30.14 -2.93
N VAL A 436 1.03 -29.23 -3.14
CA VAL A 436 0.96 -28.30 -4.29
C VAL A 436 1.55 -28.96 -5.56
N PRO A 437 0.77 -29.07 -6.65
CA PRO A 437 1.23 -29.73 -7.87
C PRO A 437 2.49 -29.11 -8.48
N GLY A 438 3.40 -29.97 -8.94
CA GLY A 438 4.61 -29.55 -9.65
C GLY A 438 5.70 -28.97 -8.76
N PHE A 439 5.64 -29.15 -7.44
CA PHE A 439 6.72 -28.74 -6.54
C PHE A 439 8.01 -29.54 -6.80
N THR A 440 9.13 -28.83 -6.90
CA THR A 440 10.43 -29.43 -7.30
C THR A 440 11.45 -29.50 -6.15
N GLY A 441 11.03 -29.11 -4.94
CA GLY A 441 11.92 -28.87 -3.80
C GLY A 441 12.44 -27.44 -3.70
N VAL A 442 11.92 -26.49 -4.48
CA VAL A 442 12.38 -25.09 -4.49
C VAL A 442 11.24 -24.16 -4.06
N ILE A 443 11.40 -23.53 -2.91
CA ILE A 443 10.55 -22.40 -2.48
C ILE A 443 11.00 -21.16 -3.24
N SER A 444 10.08 -20.56 -4.00
CA SER A 444 10.39 -19.48 -4.95
C SER A 444 10.63 -18.14 -4.27
N ASP A 445 10.01 -17.93 -3.11
CA ASP A 445 10.23 -16.78 -2.25
C ASP A 445 9.80 -17.12 -0.81
N LEU A 446 10.57 -16.64 0.18
CA LEU A 446 10.23 -16.68 1.59
C LEU A 446 10.38 -15.27 2.15
N GLY A 447 9.32 -14.49 2.09
CA GLY A 447 9.44 -13.04 2.26
C GLY A 447 8.12 -12.34 2.51
N GLY A 448 8.02 -11.10 2.10
CA GLY A 448 6.88 -10.22 2.35
C GLY A 448 7.11 -8.88 1.66
N PRO A 449 6.37 -7.82 2.03
CA PRO A 449 6.54 -6.51 1.40
C PRO A 449 7.99 -6.00 1.46
N THR A 450 8.73 -6.36 2.52
CA THR A 450 10.18 -6.17 2.62
C THR A 450 10.81 -7.30 3.43
N ALA A 451 11.40 -8.30 2.78
CA ALA A 451 11.80 -9.57 3.41
C ALA A 451 12.59 -9.43 4.72
N ASN A 452 13.50 -8.45 4.80
CA ASN A 452 14.39 -8.27 5.94
C ASN A 452 13.80 -7.46 7.12
N MET A 453 12.48 -7.21 7.16
CA MET A 453 11.82 -6.56 8.29
C MET A 453 11.16 -7.55 9.28
N TYR A 454 11.24 -8.85 9.02
CA TYR A 454 10.64 -9.88 9.88
C TYR A 454 11.14 -9.76 11.34
N ARG A 455 10.18 -9.60 12.26
CA ARG A 455 10.36 -9.38 13.71
C ARG A 455 11.14 -8.12 14.10
N ILE A 456 11.36 -7.19 13.18
CA ILE A 456 11.89 -5.87 13.50
C ILE A 456 10.75 -4.98 14.01
N ALA A 457 10.96 -4.41 15.19
CA ALA A 457 10.02 -3.49 15.85
C ALA A 457 10.78 -2.41 16.63
N CYS A 458 10.04 -1.43 17.15
CA CYS A 458 10.60 -0.48 18.11
C CYS A 458 11.02 -1.17 19.41
N LYS A 459 12.00 -0.59 20.11
CA LYS A 459 12.49 -1.05 21.43
C LYS A 459 11.39 -1.12 22.50
N SER A 460 10.31 -0.36 22.35
CA SER A 460 9.14 -0.39 23.24
C SER A 460 7.85 -0.14 22.46
N ARG A 461 6.79 -0.85 22.84
CA ARG A 461 5.42 -0.65 22.32
C ARG A 461 4.85 0.72 22.67
N GLU A 462 5.27 1.31 23.79
CA GLU A 462 4.83 2.67 24.18
C GLU A 462 5.40 3.73 23.22
N ILE A 463 6.67 3.61 22.84
CA ILE A 463 7.30 4.49 21.86
C ILE A 463 6.59 4.35 20.51
N GLU A 464 6.37 3.11 20.06
CA GLU A 464 5.68 2.83 18.80
C GLU A 464 4.27 3.42 18.78
N ALA A 465 3.49 3.23 19.85
CA ALA A 465 2.12 3.73 19.95
C ALA A 465 2.03 5.26 19.91
N ASN A 466 3.05 5.98 20.38
CA ASN A 466 3.10 7.45 20.40
C ASN A 466 3.84 8.07 19.19
N CYS A 467 4.48 7.25 18.36
CA CYS A 467 5.30 7.73 17.25
C CYS A 467 4.48 8.38 16.13
N ARG A 468 4.97 9.51 15.59
CA ARG A 468 4.42 10.21 14.42
C ARG A 468 5.44 10.43 13.30
N LEU A 469 6.61 9.78 13.37
CA LEU A 469 7.62 9.88 12.31
C LEU A 469 7.10 9.23 11.02
N PRO A 470 7.30 9.85 9.84
CA PRO A 470 6.84 9.28 8.56
C PRO A 470 7.66 8.06 8.11
N SER A 471 8.92 7.92 8.54
CA SER A 471 9.79 6.77 8.27
C SER A 471 10.64 6.45 9.48
N CYS A 472 10.97 5.17 9.68
CA CYS A 472 11.90 4.73 10.72
C CYS A 472 13.36 4.61 10.22
N VAL A 473 13.59 4.84 8.92
CA VAL A 473 14.86 4.54 8.23
C VAL A 473 15.28 5.68 7.30
N TYR A 474 14.77 6.88 7.55
CA TYR A 474 15.13 8.10 6.83
C TYR A 474 14.96 9.33 7.74
N PRO A 475 15.89 10.32 7.73
CA PRO A 475 17.13 10.36 6.95
C PRO A 475 18.17 9.31 7.35
N ASP A 476 18.15 8.91 8.62
CA ASP A 476 18.97 7.84 9.20
C ASP A 476 18.05 6.79 9.86
N ILE A 477 18.63 5.65 10.24
CA ILE A 477 17.91 4.62 11.01
C ILE A 477 17.57 5.18 12.39
N CYS A 478 16.29 5.10 12.77
CA CYS A 478 15.80 5.59 14.05
C CYS A 478 16.49 4.86 15.21
N SER A 479 17.02 5.61 16.17
CA SER A 479 17.68 5.07 17.37
C SER A 479 16.78 4.21 18.25
N ASN A 480 15.45 4.30 18.08
CA ASN A 480 14.46 3.48 18.79
C ASN A 480 14.05 2.21 18.02
N LEU A 481 14.54 2.01 16.79
CA LEU A 481 14.28 0.82 16.00
C LEU A 481 15.33 -0.25 16.30
N ASN A 482 14.91 -1.50 16.45
CA ASN A 482 15.83 -2.63 16.46
C ASN A 482 16.31 -2.96 15.02
N THR A 483 17.55 -3.37 14.83
CA THR A 483 18.09 -3.77 13.51
C THR A 483 18.59 -5.22 13.51
N ASP A 484 18.31 -5.97 14.57
CA ASP A 484 18.68 -7.38 14.67
C ASP A 484 17.87 -8.26 13.69
N HIS A 485 18.60 -9.06 12.91
CA HIS A 485 18.06 -10.00 11.93
C HIS A 485 18.15 -11.47 12.39
N SER A 486 18.58 -11.74 13.64
CA SER A 486 18.79 -13.10 14.17
C SER A 486 17.58 -14.02 13.96
N SER A 487 16.36 -13.51 14.20
CA SER A 487 15.11 -14.26 14.02
C SER A 487 14.87 -14.68 12.57
N LEU A 488 15.22 -13.82 11.61
CA LEU A 488 15.06 -14.10 10.19
C LEU A 488 16.10 -15.12 9.73
N ILE A 489 17.35 -14.97 10.17
CA ILE A 489 18.43 -15.93 9.89
C ILE A 489 18.04 -17.32 10.41
N LYS A 490 17.53 -17.40 11.65
CA LYS A 490 17.06 -18.66 12.23
C LYS A 490 15.96 -19.31 11.38
N LEU A 491 14.95 -18.53 10.97
CA LEU A 491 13.87 -19.02 10.11
C LEU A 491 14.42 -19.57 8.78
N TYR A 492 15.32 -18.84 8.14
CA TYR A 492 15.94 -19.23 6.87
C TYR A 492 16.73 -20.54 6.98
N ARG A 493 17.54 -20.68 8.04
CA ARG A 493 18.29 -21.91 8.32
C ARG A 493 17.35 -23.09 8.55
N ARG A 494 16.33 -22.93 9.41
CA ARG A 494 15.33 -23.98 9.65
C ARG A 494 14.59 -24.39 8.39
N ALA A 495 14.13 -23.43 7.58
CA ALA A 495 13.43 -23.71 6.33
C ALA A 495 14.30 -24.47 5.32
N ARG A 496 15.62 -24.19 5.31
CA ARG A 496 16.60 -24.89 4.45
C ARG A 496 16.89 -26.32 4.90
N GLU A 497 16.80 -26.59 6.19
CA GLU A 497 17.06 -27.91 6.79
C GLU A 497 15.87 -28.88 6.68
N LEU A 498 14.70 -28.41 6.22
CA LEU A 498 13.51 -29.24 6.08
C LEU A 498 13.70 -30.37 5.04
N PRO A 499 13.35 -31.62 5.39
CA PRO A 499 13.37 -32.73 4.44
C PRO A 499 12.50 -32.45 3.21
N GLY A 500 13.05 -32.74 2.03
CA GLY A 500 12.40 -32.49 0.74
C GLY A 500 12.57 -31.07 0.19
N ILE A 501 13.10 -30.13 0.99
CA ILE A 501 13.45 -28.78 0.52
C ILE A 501 14.90 -28.77 0.05
N LYS A 502 15.09 -28.50 -1.25
CA LYS A 502 16.40 -28.39 -1.90
C LYS A 502 16.94 -26.97 -1.84
N LYS A 503 16.05 -25.97 -1.95
CA LYS A 503 16.44 -24.56 -1.95
C LYS A 503 15.30 -23.65 -1.51
N VAL A 504 15.64 -22.64 -0.72
CA VAL A 504 14.76 -21.51 -0.39
C VAL A 504 15.34 -20.26 -1.03
N LEU A 505 14.59 -19.61 -1.91
CA LEU A 505 15.00 -18.36 -2.54
C LEU A 505 14.38 -17.15 -1.84
N ILE A 506 15.09 -16.02 -1.83
CA ILE A 506 14.51 -14.71 -1.49
C ILE A 506 14.43 -13.89 -2.78
N ALA A 507 13.22 -13.70 -3.27
CA ALA A 507 12.88 -12.89 -4.44
C ALA A 507 12.15 -11.58 -4.08
N SER A 508 11.63 -11.50 -2.85
CA SER A 508 11.09 -10.28 -2.24
C SER A 508 12.12 -9.15 -2.16
N GLY A 509 11.64 -7.91 -2.22
CA GLY A 509 12.48 -6.73 -2.02
C GLY A 509 13.03 -6.66 -0.59
N LEU A 510 14.21 -6.05 -0.42
CA LEU A 510 14.82 -5.83 0.90
C LEU A 510 15.37 -4.40 1.01
N ARG A 511 15.50 -3.94 2.25
CA ARG A 511 16.12 -2.66 2.59
C ARG A 511 17.61 -2.85 2.80
N TYR A 512 18.40 -2.42 1.82
CA TYR A 512 19.86 -2.55 1.82
C TYR A 512 20.50 -1.76 2.95
N ASP A 513 19.92 -0.61 3.28
CA ASP A 513 20.31 0.24 4.41
C ASP A 513 20.16 -0.49 5.76
N LEU A 514 19.10 -1.29 5.95
CA LEU A 514 19.00 -2.16 7.13
C LEU A 514 19.93 -3.36 7.06
N ALA A 515 20.14 -3.91 5.87
CA ALA A 515 20.95 -5.10 5.69
C ALA A 515 22.44 -4.85 6.00
N VAL A 516 22.96 -3.64 5.75
CA VAL A 516 24.35 -3.27 6.06
C VAL A 516 24.63 -3.34 7.57
N GLU A 517 23.63 -3.09 8.42
CA GLU A 517 23.75 -3.20 9.88
C GLU A 517 23.89 -4.65 10.38
N SER A 518 23.63 -5.65 9.51
CA SER A 518 23.74 -7.07 9.85
C SER A 518 24.55 -7.84 8.79
N PRO A 519 25.89 -7.82 8.87
CA PRO A 519 26.75 -8.58 7.96
C PRO A 519 26.45 -10.09 7.94
N GLU A 520 26.04 -10.67 9.08
CA GLU A 520 25.65 -12.08 9.15
C GLU A 520 24.40 -12.36 8.30
N TYR A 521 23.41 -11.47 8.30
CA TYR A 521 22.24 -11.60 7.45
C TYR A 521 22.63 -11.56 5.97
N VAL A 522 23.51 -10.63 5.57
CA VAL A 522 23.99 -10.56 4.18
C VAL A 522 24.75 -11.83 3.79
N GLU A 523 25.56 -12.38 4.70
CA GLU A 523 26.25 -13.65 4.48
C GLU A 523 25.27 -14.80 4.24
N GLU A 524 24.27 -14.99 5.11
CA GLU A 524 23.26 -16.04 4.96
C GLU A 524 22.49 -15.88 3.63
N LEU A 525 21.98 -14.67 3.36
CA LEU A 525 21.22 -14.34 2.15
C LEU A 525 21.98 -14.71 0.88
N VAL A 526 23.23 -14.25 0.76
CA VAL A 526 24.05 -14.42 -0.44
C VAL A 526 24.52 -15.87 -0.59
N SER A 527 24.93 -16.48 0.53
CA SER A 527 25.49 -17.84 0.56
C SER A 527 24.44 -18.91 0.28
N HIS A 528 23.17 -18.68 0.59
CA HIS A 528 22.14 -19.73 0.48
C HIS A 528 20.95 -19.36 -0.40
N HIS A 529 20.47 -18.12 -0.35
CA HIS A 529 19.13 -17.80 -0.84
C HIS A 529 19.08 -17.01 -2.15
N VAL A 530 20.19 -16.43 -2.59
CA VAL A 530 20.24 -15.74 -3.90
C VAL A 530 20.44 -16.74 -5.04
N GLY A 531 19.46 -16.80 -5.95
CA GLY A 531 19.42 -17.70 -7.11
C GLY A 531 20.36 -17.34 -8.27
N GLY A 532 21.06 -16.21 -8.18
CA GLY A 532 21.97 -15.67 -9.20
C GLY A 532 21.84 -14.15 -9.30
N TYR A 533 20.60 -13.65 -9.29
CA TYR A 533 20.32 -12.23 -9.30
C TYR A 533 19.61 -11.84 -8.01
N LEU A 534 20.03 -10.73 -7.41
CA LEU A 534 19.31 -10.09 -6.30
C LEU A 534 18.78 -8.74 -6.77
N LYS A 535 17.46 -8.61 -6.73
CA LYS A 535 16.75 -7.37 -7.07
C LYS A 535 16.87 -6.40 -5.89
N ILE A 536 17.32 -5.18 -6.16
CA ILE A 536 17.49 -4.17 -5.12
C ILE A 536 17.12 -2.79 -5.64
N ALA A 537 16.50 -1.97 -4.82
CA ALA A 537 15.86 -0.74 -5.30
C ALA A 537 16.46 0.50 -4.62
N PRO A 538 17.60 1.01 -5.14
CA PRO A 538 18.11 2.33 -4.76
C PRO A 538 17.17 3.46 -5.25
N GLU A 539 16.37 3.20 -6.29
CA GLU A 539 15.37 4.08 -6.92
C GLU A 539 15.93 5.30 -7.64
N HIS A 540 17.00 5.92 -7.12
CA HIS A 540 17.73 7.03 -7.75
C HIS A 540 19.16 7.14 -7.18
N THR A 541 20.00 7.99 -7.78
CA THR A 541 21.37 8.30 -7.27
C THR A 541 21.43 9.66 -6.58
N GLU A 542 20.76 10.65 -7.15
CA GLU A 542 20.80 12.05 -6.72
C GLU A 542 19.89 12.40 -5.54
N ARG A 543 20.32 13.34 -4.69
CA ARG A 543 19.61 13.77 -3.47
C ARG A 543 18.27 14.44 -3.75
N GLY A 544 18.14 15.22 -4.83
CA GLY A 544 16.90 15.91 -5.18
C GLY A 544 15.66 15.00 -5.14
N PRO A 545 15.64 13.91 -5.94
CA PRO A 545 14.58 12.91 -5.86
C PRO A 545 14.64 12.01 -4.62
N LEU A 546 15.82 11.55 -4.17
CA LEU A 546 15.93 10.63 -3.02
C LEU A 546 15.36 11.22 -1.73
N ASP A 547 15.55 12.52 -1.50
CA ASP A 547 15.01 13.23 -0.34
C ASP A 547 13.48 13.28 -0.36
N LYS A 548 12.89 13.37 -1.56
CA LYS A 548 11.43 13.31 -1.75
C LYS A 548 10.89 11.90 -1.71
N MET A 549 11.71 10.90 -2.06
CA MET A 549 11.41 9.47 -1.95
C MET A 549 11.52 8.94 -0.51
N MET A 550 12.21 9.68 0.38
CA MET A 550 12.64 9.22 1.71
C MET A 550 13.54 7.99 1.64
N LYS A 551 14.55 8.05 0.76
CA LYS A 551 15.55 7.00 0.55
C LYS A 551 16.94 7.53 0.89
N PRO A 552 17.83 6.68 1.44
CA PRO A 552 19.21 7.06 1.69
C PRO A 552 19.95 7.30 0.37
N GLY A 553 21.05 8.06 0.45
CA GLY A 553 21.94 8.30 -0.69
C GLY A 553 22.55 7.02 -1.27
N ILE A 554 23.10 7.12 -2.48
CA ILE A 554 23.67 5.97 -3.21
C ILE A 554 24.82 5.27 -2.46
N GLY A 555 25.51 5.96 -1.54
CA GLY A 555 26.58 5.37 -0.74
C GLY A 555 26.15 4.15 0.09
N ALA A 556 24.91 4.11 0.57
CA ALA A 556 24.37 2.95 1.28
C ALA A 556 24.23 1.72 0.36
N TYR A 557 23.91 1.93 -0.92
CA TYR A 557 23.92 0.87 -1.93
C TYR A 557 25.34 0.37 -2.19
N ASP A 558 26.33 1.26 -2.26
CA ASP A 558 27.73 0.88 -2.49
C ASP A 558 28.30 0.03 -1.33
N GLN A 559 27.96 0.39 -0.09
CA GLN A 559 28.30 -0.41 1.10
C GLN A 559 27.67 -1.82 1.04
N PHE A 560 26.38 -1.90 0.72
CA PHE A 560 25.71 -3.18 0.55
C PHE A 560 26.33 -4.01 -0.59
N LYS A 561 26.64 -3.37 -1.72
CA LYS A 561 27.31 -4.02 -2.87
C LYS A 561 28.66 -4.59 -2.47
N ALA A 562 29.45 -3.88 -1.68
CA ALA A 562 30.74 -4.37 -1.19
C ALA A 562 30.58 -5.65 -0.33
N LEU A 563 29.60 -5.67 0.58
CA LEU A 563 29.27 -6.86 1.38
C LEU A 563 28.78 -8.01 0.50
N PHE A 564 27.87 -7.72 -0.44
CA PHE A 564 27.33 -8.71 -1.38
C PHE A 564 28.44 -9.37 -2.20
N GLU A 565 29.36 -8.59 -2.78
CA GLU A 565 30.48 -9.11 -3.56
C GLU A 565 31.45 -9.90 -2.70
N LYS A 566 31.74 -9.44 -1.48
CA LYS A 566 32.60 -10.14 -0.50
C LYS A 566 32.05 -11.53 -0.20
N PHE A 567 30.77 -11.64 0.17
CA PHE A 567 30.17 -12.92 0.52
C PHE A 567 29.88 -13.80 -0.70
N SER A 568 29.59 -13.21 -1.87
CA SER A 568 29.48 -13.97 -3.13
C SER A 568 30.79 -14.68 -3.47
N LYS A 569 31.92 -13.97 -3.34
CA LYS A 569 33.26 -14.53 -3.53
C LYS A 569 33.57 -15.61 -2.49
N LYS A 570 33.24 -15.36 -1.21
CA LYS A 570 33.41 -16.35 -0.12
C LYS A 570 32.62 -17.64 -0.39
N ALA A 571 31.40 -17.52 -0.92
CA ALA A 571 30.56 -18.65 -1.28
C ALA A 571 30.93 -19.31 -2.62
N GLY A 572 31.93 -18.80 -3.35
CA GLY A 572 32.33 -19.30 -4.67
C GLY A 572 31.29 -19.11 -5.76
N LYS A 573 30.38 -18.13 -5.62
CA LYS A 573 29.25 -17.91 -6.54
C LYS A 573 29.46 -16.70 -7.43
N GLN A 574 28.97 -16.81 -8.66
CA GLN A 574 28.79 -15.67 -9.56
C GLN A 574 27.36 -15.16 -9.45
N GLN A 575 27.18 -14.06 -8.71
CA GLN A 575 25.89 -13.43 -8.46
C GLN A 575 25.95 -11.94 -8.81
N TYR A 576 24.80 -11.35 -9.12
CA TYR A 576 24.71 -9.97 -9.60
C TYR A 576 23.55 -9.23 -8.96
N LEU A 577 23.77 -7.94 -8.66
CA LEU A 577 22.70 -7.02 -8.26
C LEU A 577 21.97 -6.50 -9.49
N ILE A 578 20.65 -6.49 -9.43
CA ILE A 578 19.78 -5.84 -10.41
C ILE A 578 19.17 -4.62 -9.72
N PRO A 579 19.69 -3.40 -9.98
CA PRO A 579 19.13 -2.19 -9.42
C PRO A 579 17.83 -1.78 -10.13
N TYR A 580 16.86 -1.30 -9.37
CA TYR A 580 15.63 -0.67 -9.86
C TYR A 580 15.71 0.84 -9.68
N PHE A 581 15.33 1.57 -10.73
CA PHE A 581 15.33 3.03 -10.79
C PHE A 581 14.00 3.56 -11.28
N ILE A 582 13.56 4.68 -10.71
CA ILE A 582 12.32 5.36 -11.05
C ILE A 582 12.67 6.67 -11.77
N ALA A 583 12.22 6.83 -13.01
CA ALA A 583 12.33 8.08 -13.74
C ALA A 583 11.17 9.03 -13.39
N ALA A 584 11.38 10.34 -13.56
CA ALA A 584 10.32 11.36 -13.47
C ALA A 584 9.54 11.39 -12.14
N HIS A 585 10.17 10.98 -11.03
CA HIS A 585 9.62 11.17 -9.68
C HIS A 585 9.60 12.67 -9.33
N PRO A 586 8.65 13.16 -8.51
CA PRO A 586 8.70 14.53 -7.99
C PRO A 586 10.04 14.83 -7.31
N GLY A 587 10.61 16.00 -7.62
CA GLY A 587 11.96 16.39 -7.20
C GLY A 587 13.06 16.00 -8.21
N THR A 588 12.73 15.34 -9.32
CA THR A 588 13.70 14.97 -10.36
C THR A 588 13.80 16.06 -11.44
N THR A 589 15.01 16.56 -11.67
CA THR A 589 15.35 17.45 -12.79
C THR A 589 16.00 16.69 -13.94
N ASP A 590 16.17 17.34 -15.10
CA ASP A 590 16.87 16.74 -16.24
C ASP A 590 18.35 16.49 -15.92
N GLN A 591 18.95 17.35 -15.08
CA GLN A 591 20.31 17.18 -14.57
C GLN A 591 20.42 15.92 -13.69
N ASP A 592 19.43 15.66 -12.83
CA ASP A 592 19.44 14.47 -11.98
C ASP A 592 19.41 13.19 -12.81
N MET A 593 18.59 13.16 -13.87
CA MET A 593 18.51 12.02 -14.79
C MET A 593 19.78 11.84 -15.61
N LEU A 594 20.44 12.93 -16.01
CA LEU A 594 21.74 12.87 -16.66
C LEU A 594 22.79 12.23 -15.75
N GLN A 595 22.86 12.65 -14.47
CA GLN A 595 23.81 12.05 -13.51
C GLN A 595 23.53 10.57 -13.27
N LEU A 596 22.26 10.20 -13.14
CA LEU A 596 21.86 8.80 -13.06
C LEU A 596 22.29 8.00 -14.30
N ALA A 597 22.12 8.55 -15.51
CA ALA A 597 22.56 7.88 -16.75
C ALA A 597 24.09 7.70 -16.80
N LEU A 598 24.85 8.69 -16.34
CA LEU A 598 26.31 8.58 -16.22
C LEU A 598 26.71 7.53 -15.19
N TRP A 599 26.03 7.48 -14.04
CA TRP A 599 26.26 6.47 -13.01
C TRP A 599 25.97 5.05 -13.54
N LEU A 600 24.87 4.87 -14.27
CA LEU A 600 24.53 3.60 -14.93
C LEU A 600 25.64 3.17 -15.89
N LYS A 601 26.12 4.09 -16.73
CA LYS A 601 27.18 3.81 -17.70
C LYS A 601 28.50 3.44 -17.04
N ARG A 602 28.91 4.19 -16.01
CA ARG A 602 30.14 3.92 -15.23
C ARG A 602 30.10 2.56 -14.55
N ASN A 603 28.93 2.14 -14.06
CA ASN A 603 28.74 0.84 -13.42
C ASN A 603 28.38 -0.30 -14.41
N GLY A 604 28.32 -0.01 -15.72
CA GLY A 604 28.05 -1.02 -16.75
C GLY A 604 26.61 -1.54 -16.77
N PHE A 605 25.65 -0.81 -16.19
CA PHE A 605 24.25 -1.20 -16.18
C PHE A 605 23.53 -0.78 -17.47
N ARG A 606 22.79 -1.70 -18.08
CA ARG A 606 21.91 -1.45 -19.23
C ARG A 606 20.49 -1.91 -18.91
N ALA A 607 19.65 -0.96 -18.51
CA ALA A 607 18.27 -1.24 -18.10
C ALA A 607 17.32 -1.35 -19.31
N ASP A 608 16.69 -2.51 -19.49
CA ASP A 608 15.69 -2.69 -20.55
C ASP A 608 14.27 -2.41 -20.05
N GLN A 609 13.97 -2.74 -18.80
CA GLN A 609 12.69 -2.45 -18.15
C GLN A 609 12.85 -1.25 -17.23
N VAL A 610 12.28 -0.12 -17.65
CA VAL A 610 12.28 1.14 -16.91
C VAL A 610 10.87 1.66 -16.82
N GLN A 611 10.52 2.21 -15.67
CA GLN A 611 9.19 2.75 -15.42
C GLN A 611 9.32 4.19 -14.96
N ASN A 612 8.48 5.06 -15.56
CA ASN A 612 8.27 6.39 -15.04
C ASN A 612 7.44 6.28 -13.75
N PHE A 613 7.69 7.20 -12.83
CA PHE A 613 6.88 7.38 -11.63
C PHE A 613 5.40 7.42 -12.00
N TYR A 614 4.63 6.59 -11.31
CA TYR A 614 3.19 6.52 -11.41
C TYR A 614 2.57 7.25 -10.21
N PRO A 615 1.74 8.29 -10.44
CA PRO A 615 1.07 8.97 -9.34
C PRO A 615 -0.10 8.11 -8.79
N SER A 616 0.22 7.18 -7.88
CA SER A 616 -0.78 6.35 -7.20
C SER A 616 -1.67 7.17 -6.25
N PRO A 617 -2.98 6.88 -6.14
CA PRO A 617 -3.83 7.56 -5.18
C PRO A 617 -3.27 7.52 -3.76
N MET A 618 -3.51 8.60 -2.99
CA MET A 618 -3.11 8.78 -1.60
C MET A 618 -1.61 8.87 -1.28
N ALA A 619 -0.73 8.38 -2.17
CA ALA A 619 0.71 8.48 -1.98
C ALA A 619 1.17 9.95 -1.84
N THR A 620 2.11 10.18 -0.93
CA THR A 620 2.70 11.49 -0.67
C THR A 620 3.38 12.07 -1.93
N ALA A 621 4.07 11.23 -2.70
CA ALA A 621 4.66 11.60 -3.98
C ALA A 621 3.60 12.05 -5.00
N THR A 622 2.41 11.46 -4.99
CA THR A 622 1.31 11.88 -5.87
C THR A 622 0.79 13.27 -5.49
N ALA A 623 0.74 13.59 -4.20
CA ALA A 623 0.43 14.94 -3.75
C ALA A 623 1.50 15.94 -4.23
N MET A 624 2.79 15.59 -4.15
CA MET A 624 3.86 16.40 -4.72
C MET A 624 3.69 16.57 -6.24
N TYR A 625 3.41 15.48 -6.96
CA TYR A 625 3.19 15.50 -8.40
C TYR A 625 2.05 16.44 -8.79
N TYR A 626 0.90 16.34 -8.13
CA TYR A 626 -0.27 17.17 -8.45
C TYR A 626 -0.02 18.65 -8.10
N THR A 627 0.42 18.90 -6.86
CA THR A 627 0.41 20.24 -6.25
C THR A 627 1.68 21.04 -6.50
N GLY A 628 2.82 20.38 -6.73
CA GLY A 628 4.14 21.02 -6.68
C GLY A 628 4.58 21.35 -5.26
N LYS A 629 3.88 20.93 -4.20
CA LYS A 629 4.25 21.21 -2.79
C LYS A 629 4.79 19.96 -2.09
N ASN A 630 5.58 20.16 -1.03
CA ASN A 630 6.19 19.08 -0.26
C ASN A 630 5.44 18.79 1.07
N PRO A 631 4.47 17.85 1.09
CA PRO A 631 3.69 17.50 2.29
C PRO A 631 4.48 16.75 3.39
N LEU A 632 5.76 16.43 3.18
CA LEU A 632 6.62 15.89 4.24
C LEU A 632 6.91 16.93 5.34
N GLN A 633 6.78 18.21 5.01
CA GLN A 633 6.97 19.33 5.91
C GLN A 633 5.65 20.09 6.09
N ARG A 634 5.58 20.95 7.10
CA ARG A 634 4.41 21.84 7.29
C ARG A 634 4.26 22.72 6.05
N ILE A 635 3.08 22.70 5.44
CA ILE A 635 2.79 23.48 4.24
C ILE A 635 2.66 24.95 4.59
N ARG A 636 3.30 25.82 3.81
CA ARG A 636 3.05 27.26 3.75
C ARG A 636 2.76 27.63 2.32
N ARG A 637 1.93 28.66 2.11
CA ARG A 637 1.57 29.11 0.75
C ARG A 637 2.78 29.60 -0.05
N LYS A 638 3.81 30.15 0.63
CA LYS A 638 5.04 30.67 0.03
C LYS A 638 6.19 29.66 -0.02
N ASP A 639 5.95 28.38 0.29
CA ASP A 639 7.02 27.36 0.18
C ASP A 639 7.47 27.19 -1.26
N ASP A 640 8.76 26.86 -1.43
CA ASP A 640 9.34 26.52 -2.73
C ASP A 640 8.61 25.34 -3.37
N ASP A 641 8.47 25.42 -4.70
CA ASP A 641 7.84 24.36 -5.47
C ASP A 641 8.81 23.21 -5.70
N VAL A 642 8.30 21.99 -5.54
CA VAL A 642 8.97 20.75 -5.92
C VAL A 642 8.94 20.64 -7.44
N PRO A 643 10.10 20.47 -8.12
CA PRO A 643 10.13 20.21 -9.56
C PRO A 643 9.33 18.94 -9.92
N VAL A 644 8.48 19.00 -10.94
CA VAL A 644 7.68 17.84 -11.38
C VAL A 644 7.71 17.69 -12.89
N ALA A 645 8.19 16.53 -13.36
CA ALA A 645 8.13 16.15 -14.77
C ALA A 645 6.71 15.70 -15.17
N LYS A 646 5.89 16.66 -15.63
CA LYS A 646 4.51 16.43 -16.12
C LYS A 646 4.42 16.27 -17.63
N SER A 647 5.25 16.99 -18.39
CA SER A 647 5.14 16.99 -19.85
C SER A 647 5.53 15.63 -20.43
N GLY A 648 4.82 15.18 -21.47
CA GLY A 648 5.12 13.91 -22.15
C GLY A 648 6.55 13.88 -22.70
N THR A 649 7.04 15.01 -23.22
CA THR A 649 8.40 15.17 -23.73
C THR A 649 9.44 14.99 -22.63
N GLN A 650 9.29 15.66 -21.48
CA GLN A 650 10.24 15.56 -20.37
C GLN A 650 10.24 14.16 -19.75
N ARG A 651 9.05 13.56 -19.54
CA ARG A 651 8.94 12.18 -19.03
C ARG A 651 9.56 11.17 -19.99
N LYS A 652 9.44 11.39 -21.31
CA LYS A 652 10.11 10.57 -22.34
C LYS A 652 11.63 10.76 -22.28
N LEU A 653 12.11 11.99 -22.08
CA LEU A 653 13.54 12.29 -21.91
C LEU A 653 14.13 11.60 -20.67
N HIS A 654 13.46 11.69 -19.52
CA HIS A 654 13.89 11.01 -18.30
C HIS A 654 13.98 9.49 -18.52
N LYS A 655 12.97 8.89 -19.15
CA LYS A 655 13.00 7.47 -19.52
C LYS A 655 14.13 7.13 -20.50
N ALA A 656 14.44 8.03 -21.43
CA ALA A 656 15.51 7.89 -22.39
C ALA A 656 16.89 7.88 -21.71
N PHE A 657 17.11 8.69 -20.67
CA PHE A 657 18.34 8.68 -19.88
C PHE A 657 18.60 7.32 -19.21
N LEU A 658 17.58 6.67 -18.65
CA LEU A 658 17.72 5.31 -18.09
C LEU A 658 18.06 4.25 -19.15
N ARG A 659 17.68 4.52 -20.41
CA ARG A 659 17.93 3.65 -21.57
C ARG A 659 18.91 4.30 -22.54
N TYR A 660 19.99 4.89 -22.01
CA TYR A 660 21.01 5.59 -22.80
C TYR A 660 21.65 4.71 -23.89
N HIS A 661 21.67 3.39 -23.68
CA HIS A 661 22.22 2.42 -24.64
C HIS A 661 21.30 2.10 -25.82
N ASP A 662 20.02 2.47 -25.77
CA ASP A 662 19.06 2.19 -26.84
C ASP A 662 19.19 3.23 -27.97
N PRO A 663 19.55 2.83 -29.21
CA PRO A 663 19.70 3.75 -30.33
C PRO A 663 18.45 4.56 -30.67
N GLN A 664 17.26 4.08 -30.32
CA GLN A 664 16.01 4.83 -30.55
C GLN A 664 15.94 6.13 -29.74
N ASN A 665 16.69 6.21 -28.63
CA ASN A 665 16.69 7.36 -27.73
C ASN A 665 17.77 8.39 -28.07
N TRP A 666 18.79 8.03 -28.86
CA TRP A 666 19.94 8.89 -29.12
C TRP A 666 19.61 10.24 -29.77
N PRO A 667 18.65 10.36 -30.72
CA PRO A 667 18.28 11.67 -31.25
C PRO A 667 17.79 12.64 -30.16
N LEU A 668 16.87 12.17 -29.30
CA LEU A 668 16.33 12.94 -28.18
C LEU A 668 17.41 13.29 -27.16
N LEU A 669 18.27 12.32 -26.81
CA LEU A 669 19.36 12.56 -25.87
C LEU A 669 20.40 13.55 -26.43
N ARG A 670 20.66 13.53 -27.74
CA ARG A 670 21.63 14.42 -28.37
C ARG A 670 21.17 15.88 -28.35
N GLU A 671 19.89 16.10 -28.61
CA GLU A 671 19.25 17.41 -28.48
C GLU A 671 19.34 17.90 -27.04
N ALA A 672 18.84 17.11 -26.08
CA ALA A 672 18.87 17.47 -24.67
C ALA A 672 20.29 17.75 -24.14
N LEU A 673 21.29 16.93 -24.52
CA LEU A 673 22.68 17.15 -24.12
C LEU A 673 23.24 18.47 -24.68
N ARG A 674 22.86 18.88 -25.89
CA ARG A 674 23.27 20.18 -26.45
C ARG A 674 22.62 21.34 -25.70
N ASP A 675 21.32 21.23 -25.44
CA ASP A 675 20.56 22.25 -24.71
C ASP A 675 21.07 22.42 -23.27
N MET A 676 21.52 21.33 -22.64
CA MET A 676 22.14 21.34 -21.31
C MET A 676 23.61 21.80 -21.33
N GLY A 677 24.18 22.15 -22.49
CA GLY A 677 25.60 22.53 -22.62
C GLY A 677 26.58 21.37 -22.40
N ARG A 678 26.11 20.12 -22.51
CA ARG A 678 26.87 18.87 -22.28
C ARG A 678 27.18 18.10 -23.56
N ALA A 679 27.52 18.83 -24.63
CA ALA A 679 27.91 18.24 -25.90
C ALA A 679 29.19 17.38 -25.80
N ASP A 680 30.00 17.57 -24.74
CA ASP A 680 31.15 16.74 -24.39
C ASP A 680 30.79 15.25 -24.23
N LEU A 681 29.56 14.97 -23.80
CA LEU A 681 29.03 13.61 -23.63
C LEU A 681 28.53 12.95 -24.92
N ILE A 682 28.79 13.56 -26.08
CA ILE A 682 28.44 13.01 -27.38
C ILE A 682 29.71 12.53 -28.09
N GLY A 683 29.86 11.21 -28.19
CA GLY A 683 30.87 10.58 -29.03
C GLY A 683 31.14 9.12 -28.70
N ASN A 684 32.18 8.56 -29.34
CA ASN A 684 32.41 7.12 -29.35
C ASN A 684 33.32 6.62 -28.21
N SER A 685 33.77 7.51 -27.31
CA SER A 685 34.60 7.13 -26.16
C SER A 685 33.78 6.40 -25.08
N LYS A 686 34.49 5.69 -24.19
CA LYS A 686 33.91 5.06 -23.00
C LYS A 686 33.30 6.09 -22.04
N ASP A 687 33.93 7.27 -21.93
CA ASP A 687 33.45 8.40 -21.11
C ASP A 687 32.33 9.21 -21.79
N GLN A 688 32.03 8.83 -23.03
CA GLN A 688 30.81 9.13 -23.80
C GLN A 688 29.54 9.03 -22.95
N LEU A 689 28.38 9.64 -23.23
CA LEU A 689 27.10 9.01 -22.88
C LEU A 689 26.54 8.26 -24.09
N ILE A 690 26.39 8.97 -25.21
CA ILE A 690 25.84 8.47 -26.48
C ILE A 690 26.84 8.65 -27.63
N PRO A 691 26.79 7.82 -28.70
CA PRO A 691 27.68 7.96 -29.86
C PRO A 691 27.30 9.12 -30.79
N THR A 692 28.26 9.49 -31.66
CA THR A 692 28.02 10.50 -32.72
C THR A 692 27.11 9.98 -33.83
N TYR A 693 27.17 8.68 -34.14
CA TYR A 693 26.41 8.07 -35.23
C TYR A 693 24.99 7.65 -34.83
N GLN A 694 24.12 7.47 -35.81
CA GLN A 694 22.78 6.88 -35.66
C GLN A 694 22.68 5.65 -36.56
N PRO A 695 22.42 4.45 -36.04
CA PRO A 695 22.26 3.27 -36.89
C PRO A 695 20.97 3.39 -37.72
N LEU A 696 21.01 2.88 -38.95
CA LEU A 696 19.84 2.83 -39.82
C LEU A 696 18.69 2.07 -39.12
N PRO A 697 17.43 2.49 -39.30
CA PRO A 697 16.29 1.77 -38.74
C PRO A 697 16.26 0.35 -39.29
N ASP A 698 16.40 -0.63 -38.40
CA ASP A 698 16.34 -2.05 -38.70
C ASP A 698 14.89 -2.42 -39.09
N LYS A 699 14.55 -2.33 -40.39
CA LYS A 699 13.19 -2.58 -40.96
C LYS A 699 12.64 -3.98 -40.66
N ARG A 700 13.42 -4.88 -40.05
CA ARG A 700 13.00 -6.25 -39.70
C ARG A 700 12.42 -6.43 -38.29
N LYS A 701 12.28 -5.37 -37.48
CA LYS A 701 11.82 -5.47 -36.07
C LYS A 701 10.37 -5.07 -35.80
N SER A 702 9.58 -4.82 -36.82
CA SER A 702 8.11 -4.81 -36.69
C SER A 702 7.60 -6.19 -37.07
N SER A 703 6.95 -6.91 -36.13
CA SER A 703 6.07 -8.08 -36.33
C SER A 703 6.61 -9.53 -36.27
N GLN A 704 7.73 -9.85 -35.60
CA GLN A 704 7.98 -11.27 -35.21
C GLN A 704 8.52 -11.43 -33.77
N PRO A 705 8.07 -12.47 -33.03
CA PRO A 705 8.64 -12.80 -31.72
C PRO A 705 10.09 -13.24 -31.92
N ARG A 706 11.04 -12.56 -31.25
CA ARG A 706 12.46 -12.91 -31.31
C ARG A 706 12.69 -14.36 -30.84
N LYS A 707 13.25 -15.20 -31.71
CA LYS A 707 13.92 -16.44 -31.29
C LYS A 707 15.03 -16.11 -30.27
N ARG A 708 15.09 -16.93 -29.20
CA ARG A 708 16.00 -16.81 -28.06
C ARG A 708 17.45 -16.57 -28.49
N GLN A 709 17.96 -15.36 -28.29
CA GLN A 709 19.41 -15.07 -28.32
C GLN A 709 19.97 -15.15 -26.90
N HIS A 710 21.15 -15.75 -26.75
CA HIS A 710 21.88 -15.81 -25.49
C HIS A 710 22.16 -14.40 -24.93
N PRO A 711 22.04 -14.18 -23.61
CA PRO A 711 22.28 -12.87 -23.02
C PRO A 711 23.77 -12.50 -23.01
N SER A 712 24.07 -11.26 -23.38
CA SER A 712 25.41 -10.67 -23.25
C SER A 712 25.66 -10.18 -21.81
N LYS A 713 26.92 -10.23 -21.36
CA LYS A 713 27.37 -9.69 -20.07
C LYS A 713 26.92 -8.23 -19.90
N GLY A 714 26.26 -7.90 -18.78
CA GLY A 714 25.77 -6.53 -18.47
C GLY A 714 24.33 -6.20 -18.89
N LYS A 715 23.61 -7.13 -19.53
CA LYS A 715 22.17 -6.95 -19.84
C LYS A 715 21.31 -7.35 -18.64
N ILE A 716 20.41 -6.47 -18.20
CA ILE A 716 19.46 -6.78 -17.12
C ILE A 716 18.39 -7.73 -17.65
N LEU A 717 18.39 -8.97 -17.16
CA LEU A 717 17.35 -9.96 -17.45
C LEU A 717 16.40 -10.10 -16.25
N THR A 718 15.11 -10.14 -16.53
CA THR A 718 14.06 -10.41 -15.53
C THR A 718 13.36 -11.73 -15.87
N GLN A 719 12.53 -12.24 -14.97
CA GLN A 719 11.74 -13.47 -15.24
C GLN A 719 10.89 -13.36 -16.52
N HIS A 720 10.50 -12.16 -16.92
CA HIS A 720 9.73 -11.90 -18.14
C HIS A 720 10.60 -11.79 -19.42
N THR A 721 11.91 -11.56 -19.31
CA THR A 721 12.82 -11.45 -20.47
C THR A 721 13.73 -12.67 -20.66
N GLY A 722 13.55 -13.69 -19.81
CA GLY A 722 14.29 -14.95 -19.84
C GLY A 722 15.57 -14.89 -19.03
N LEU A 723 15.67 -15.74 -18.00
CA LEU A 723 16.93 -16.00 -17.30
C LEU A 723 17.92 -16.71 -18.26
N PRO A 724 19.25 -16.57 -18.09
CA PRO A 724 20.21 -17.34 -18.86
C PRO A 724 19.94 -18.85 -18.71
N PRO A 725 20.11 -19.66 -19.77
CA PRO A 725 19.95 -21.11 -19.65
C PRO A 725 20.94 -21.64 -18.61
N ARG A 726 20.42 -22.33 -17.58
CA ARG A 726 21.25 -23.05 -16.62
C ARG A 726 21.99 -24.13 -17.41
N LYS A 727 23.32 -24.22 -17.29
CA LYS A 727 24.07 -25.38 -17.79
C LYS A 727 23.48 -26.60 -17.09
N SER A 728 22.99 -27.57 -17.85
CA SER A 728 22.65 -28.89 -17.33
C SER A 728 23.93 -29.50 -16.75
N THR A 729 23.98 -29.62 -15.43
CA THR A 729 24.83 -30.60 -14.75
C THR A 729 24.04 -31.86 -14.57
#